data_AF-A0A2N1UAQ0-F1
#
_entry.id   AF-A0A2N1UAQ0-F1
#
_cell.length_a   1.000
_cell.length_b   1.000
_cell.length_c   1.000
_cell.angle_alpha   90.00
_cell.angle_beta   90.00
_cell.angle_gamma   90.00
#
_symmetry.space_group_name_H-M   'P 1'
#
loop_
_entity.id
_entity.type
_entity.pdbx_description
1 polymer ?
#
loop_
_entity_poly.entity_id
_entity_poly.type
_entity_poly.pdbx_seq_one_letter_code
_entity_poly.pdbx_strand_id
1 'polypeptide(L)'
;MKGNNMKSRHGSAIITAIGMGTVMLFIIVAIYTFSSYRTQTIIQESRRVKALAIAEAGLELALAELTKNSAFATHKLTKDFTWLATENREHMMQDLSGHGLKINAATSGTYSGKIGDGTFRVRVGVIPYADDPETTTIDESHSYVRIESLGRYDTAIRRVDAVINRRYPAREFLMYDGKVLSMVYGLPGLTNTNVFSTGHLYGHEGIEIGRIMLSAHNPTSLGTTQELNDMNAIISGAGGIFIYSPIKAQFRARRGLPAKTATIPTNTVFPTGGTFSSPEARKSGEMPAEIASTTPALPDELKPWIKDRNEKMSMPLSDPPFAKYKSDAKAGGLFFGASDSSNKSIKYHMPTGWTEDGSTKLNAVFLDFGSNLRQGNVSLPNNFNGVVYSEKHIVVKGNPPKDIHIVSDGNVFMAGDFNQAGNATASFADYYGMAQDYKPGENAMTAMDYADHIKERFIEDAEPGATFRHHVAATVVAQERIVYDYRSPVDCFENEIYPFMKYKLASAMGSEANAKDNCLDRNRNGTINFKSGSTEFEEAIDQFFTDYPIEGTDAANSTPTEDTLKQKLKDLHTDGNLNFDDFDNVCREVWKGYADNYEIAASGERGAPSTFAQSGSYGVYKLLSGLRDKMGVPGNGNAQNFNPNVIDDDPDDFLYYPELTTNAMFISCGERDTIFYAGPDVVKYYNKIGCVNNNVGRRHSETNHFVHRVFGSEINLRTHDVHRIDASYYIPPTRRKIYDPSLPHMGLTGNKYELTAHIVISWKDTAASEEEYNGF
;
A
#
# COMPACT_ATOMS: atom_id res chain seq x y z
N MET A 1 -7.86 -117.39 -20.22
CA MET A 1 -8.87 -116.72 -19.36
C MET A 1 -8.16 -116.10 -18.17
N LYS A 2 -8.68 -114.97 -17.69
CA LYS A 2 -8.11 -113.94 -16.81
C LYS A 2 -7.46 -114.42 -15.49
N GLY A 3 -6.45 -113.67 -15.03
CA GLY A 3 -6.03 -113.59 -13.63
C GLY A 3 -4.78 -112.72 -13.44
N ASN A 4 -4.93 -111.57 -12.78
CA ASN A 4 -4.06 -110.39 -12.80
C ASN A 4 -2.83 -110.44 -11.87
N ASN A 5 -1.82 -109.65 -12.27
CA ASN A 5 -0.61 -109.27 -11.56
C ASN A 5 -0.84 -108.62 -10.18
N MET A 6 -0.03 -109.02 -9.19
CA MET A 6 0.41 -108.14 -8.09
C MET A 6 1.90 -108.38 -7.82
N LYS A 7 2.76 -107.53 -8.40
CA LYS A 7 4.15 -107.34 -7.95
C LYS A 7 4.25 -106.00 -7.22
N SER A 8 5.01 -106.03 -6.13
CA SER A 8 5.17 -105.03 -5.07
C SER A 8 5.29 -103.57 -5.53
N ARG A 9 4.42 -102.70 -5.01
CA ARG A 9 4.52 -101.23 -5.04
C ARG A 9 4.56 -100.69 -3.61
N HIS A 10 5.71 -100.75 -2.95
CA HIS A 10 5.92 -100.08 -1.64
C HIS A 10 7.13 -99.12 -1.58
N GLY A 11 7.96 -99.02 -2.63
CA GLY A 11 9.10 -98.09 -2.67
C GLY A 11 8.86 -96.74 -3.37
N SER A 12 7.86 -96.64 -4.25
CA SER A 12 7.63 -95.44 -5.10
C SER A 12 6.80 -94.34 -4.40
N ALA A 13 5.89 -94.70 -3.50
CA ALA A 13 5.03 -93.72 -2.83
C ALA A 13 5.80 -92.86 -1.81
N ILE A 14 6.78 -93.43 -1.10
CA ILE A 14 7.59 -92.71 -0.10
C ILE A 14 8.53 -91.72 -0.79
N ILE A 15 9.20 -92.11 -1.88
CA ILE A 15 10.09 -91.22 -2.65
C ILE A 15 9.29 -90.06 -3.28
N THR A 16 8.07 -90.32 -3.77
CA THR A 16 7.21 -89.28 -4.34
C THR A 16 6.67 -88.34 -3.26
N ALA A 17 6.36 -88.85 -2.06
CA ALA A 17 5.95 -88.03 -0.91
C ALA A 17 7.10 -87.16 -0.37
N ILE A 18 8.32 -87.70 -0.29
CA ILE A 18 9.52 -86.92 0.08
C ILE A 18 9.84 -85.87 -1.00
N GLY A 19 9.71 -86.22 -2.28
CA GLY A 19 9.88 -85.29 -3.40
C GLY A 19 8.87 -84.14 -3.39
N MET A 20 7.57 -84.44 -3.19
CA MET A 20 6.53 -83.40 -3.04
C MET A 20 6.72 -82.57 -1.76
N GLY A 21 7.09 -83.19 -0.65
CA GLY A 21 7.41 -82.48 0.60
C GLY A 21 8.59 -81.51 0.43
N THR A 22 9.63 -81.94 -0.29
CA THR A 22 10.80 -81.10 -0.58
C THR A 22 10.45 -79.93 -1.51
N VAL A 23 9.67 -80.18 -2.58
CA VAL A 23 9.20 -79.12 -3.49
C VAL A 23 8.29 -78.13 -2.77
N MET A 24 7.37 -78.59 -1.91
CA MET A 24 6.56 -77.69 -1.08
C MET A 24 7.42 -76.85 -0.14
N LEU A 25 8.47 -77.42 0.45
CA LEU A 25 9.38 -76.69 1.35
C LEU A 25 10.13 -75.59 0.59
N PHE A 26 10.60 -75.87 -0.63
CA PHE A 26 11.18 -74.84 -1.51
C PHE A 26 10.18 -73.75 -1.89
N ILE A 27 8.92 -74.11 -2.19
CA ILE A 27 7.86 -73.13 -2.51
C ILE A 27 7.54 -72.26 -1.28
N ILE A 28 7.43 -72.85 -0.09
CA ILE A 28 7.17 -72.12 1.17
C ILE A 28 8.32 -71.16 1.47
N VAL A 29 9.57 -71.61 1.35
CA VAL A 29 10.76 -70.76 1.54
C VAL A 29 10.80 -69.64 0.49
N ALA A 30 10.47 -69.91 -0.78
CA ALA A 30 10.43 -68.89 -1.82
C ALA A 30 9.33 -67.85 -1.58
N ILE A 31 8.12 -68.27 -1.18
CA ILE A 31 7.01 -67.37 -0.83
C ILE A 31 7.37 -66.53 0.41
N TYR A 32 7.98 -67.14 1.44
CA TYR A 32 8.40 -66.44 2.65
C TYR A 32 9.48 -65.40 2.35
N THR A 33 10.47 -65.76 1.53
CA THR A 33 11.55 -64.85 1.11
C THR A 33 11.03 -63.70 0.24
N PHE A 34 10.13 -64.00 -0.70
CA PHE A 34 9.51 -62.99 -1.57
C PHE A 34 8.59 -62.04 -0.79
N SER A 35 7.78 -62.58 0.13
CA SER A 35 6.93 -61.79 1.02
C SER A 35 7.78 -60.90 1.94
N SER A 36 8.81 -61.46 2.57
CA SER A 36 9.75 -60.71 3.42
C SER A 36 10.45 -59.59 2.66
N TYR A 37 10.92 -59.85 1.44
CA TYR A 37 11.55 -58.85 0.58
C TYR A 37 10.59 -57.71 0.21
N ARG A 38 9.34 -58.02 -0.17
CA ARG A 38 8.32 -56.98 -0.46
C ARG A 38 7.98 -56.18 0.79
N THR A 39 7.81 -56.83 1.94
CA THR A 39 7.55 -56.14 3.21
C THR A 39 8.70 -55.24 3.60
N GLN A 40 9.95 -55.68 3.48
CA GLN A 40 11.14 -54.86 3.75
C GLN A 40 11.24 -53.68 2.78
N THR A 41 10.97 -53.89 1.50
CA THR A 41 10.96 -52.82 0.49
C THR A 41 9.89 -51.77 0.81
N ILE A 42 8.66 -52.20 1.15
CA ILE A 42 7.56 -51.31 1.54
C ILE A 42 7.92 -50.54 2.83
N ILE A 43 8.54 -51.19 3.81
CA ILE A 43 8.99 -50.54 5.05
C ILE A 43 10.07 -49.50 4.75
N GLN A 44 11.05 -49.82 3.91
CA GLN A 44 12.11 -48.88 3.54
C GLN A 44 11.56 -47.68 2.75
N GLU A 45 10.66 -47.91 1.80
CA GLU A 45 9.99 -46.82 1.07
C GLU A 45 9.14 -45.97 2.00
N SER A 46 8.38 -46.59 2.92
CA SER A 46 7.63 -45.85 3.94
C SER A 46 8.53 -44.98 4.82
N ARG A 47 9.71 -45.50 5.23
CA ARG A 47 10.70 -44.73 6.00
C ARG A 47 11.27 -43.56 5.18
N ARG A 48 11.56 -43.78 3.90
CA ARG A 48 12.06 -42.73 2.99
C ARG A 48 11.03 -41.62 2.79
N VAL A 49 9.77 -41.97 2.57
CA VAL A 49 8.66 -40.99 2.44
C VAL A 49 8.49 -40.20 3.74
N LYS A 50 8.56 -40.85 4.90
CA LYS A 50 8.52 -40.14 6.20
C LYS A 50 9.71 -39.20 6.38
N ALA A 51 10.93 -39.65 6.08
CA ALA A 51 12.12 -38.81 6.15
C ALA A 51 12.04 -37.61 5.18
N LEU A 52 11.47 -37.79 3.99
CA LEU A 52 11.20 -36.71 3.04
C LEU A 52 10.18 -35.72 3.61
N ALA A 53 9.06 -36.18 4.15
CA ALA A 53 8.05 -35.32 4.76
C ALA A 53 8.62 -34.49 5.93
N ILE A 54 9.56 -35.06 6.69
CA ILE A 54 10.28 -34.33 7.76
C ILE A 54 11.24 -33.28 7.17
N ALA A 55 11.91 -33.60 6.05
CA ALA A 55 12.76 -32.64 5.35
C ALA A 55 11.92 -31.46 4.78
N GLU A 56 10.77 -31.75 4.18
CA GLU A 56 9.81 -30.75 3.72
C GLU A 56 9.28 -29.90 4.88
N ALA A 57 8.97 -30.52 6.03
CA ALA A 57 8.60 -29.77 7.23
C ALA A 57 9.71 -28.80 7.68
N GLY A 58 10.99 -29.20 7.57
CA GLY A 58 12.11 -28.30 7.83
C GLY A 58 12.19 -27.12 6.84
N LEU A 59 11.94 -27.38 5.55
CA LEU A 59 11.85 -26.32 4.53
C LEU A 59 10.72 -25.34 4.86
N GLU A 60 9.52 -25.84 5.15
CA GLU A 60 8.35 -25.02 5.50
C GLU A 60 8.58 -24.21 6.77
N LEU A 61 9.25 -24.78 7.79
CA LEU A 61 9.64 -24.04 8.98
C LEU A 61 10.60 -22.89 8.66
N ALA A 62 11.57 -23.10 7.77
CA ALA A 62 12.47 -22.03 7.34
C ALA A 62 11.74 -20.95 6.53
N LEU A 63 10.77 -21.32 5.69
CA LEU A 63 9.91 -20.35 4.98
C LEU A 63 9.04 -19.56 5.96
N ALA A 64 8.51 -20.20 7.01
CA ALA A 64 7.77 -19.52 8.07
C ALA A 64 8.64 -18.53 8.84
N GLU A 65 9.88 -18.90 9.17
CA GLU A 65 10.85 -17.99 9.79
C GLU A 65 11.19 -16.80 8.88
N LEU A 66 11.47 -17.05 7.60
CA LEU A 66 11.71 -16.01 6.60
C LEU A 66 10.52 -15.05 6.45
N THR A 67 9.31 -15.56 6.58
CA THR A 67 8.08 -14.76 6.52
C THR A 67 7.95 -13.83 7.73
N LYS A 68 8.43 -14.24 8.92
CA LYS A 68 8.44 -13.41 10.13
C LYS A 68 9.66 -12.50 10.23
N ASN A 69 10.78 -12.92 9.65
CA ASN A 69 12.03 -12.20 9.58
C ASN A 69 12.66 -12.43 8.21
N SER A 70 12.50 -11.48 7.29
CA SER A 70 12.99 -11.63 5.92
C SER A 70 14.51 -11.84 5.85
N ALA A 71 15.26 -11.39 6.86
CA ALA A 71 16.70 -11.59 6.96
C ALA A 71 17.12 -12.92 7.62
N PHE A 72 16.18 -13.83 7.91
CA PHE A 72 16.51 -15.11 8.51
C PHE A 72 17.52 -15.88 7.65
N ALA A 73 18.70 -16.08 8.21
CA ALA A 73 19.78 -16.83 7.59
C ALA A 73 20.52 -17.64 8.65
N THR A 74 21.07 -18.77 8.21
CA THR A 74 21.86 -19.67 9.07
C THR A 74 23.33 -19.67 8.68
N HIS A 75 23.63 -19.39 7.41
CA HIS A 75 24.95 -19.48 6.82
C HIS A 75 25.06 -18.48 5.67
N LYS A 76 26.29 -18.04 5.38
CA LYS A 76 26.62 -17.33 4.14
C LYS A 76 26.72 -18.30 2.97
N LEU A 77 26.52 -17.78 1.75
CA LEU A 77 26.69 -18.52 0.49
C LEU A 77 27.66 -17.80 -0.45
N THR A 78 28.34 -18.57 -1.29
CA THR A 78 29.04 -18.05 -2.48
C THR A 78 28.10 -17.98 -3.69
N LYS A 79 28.55 -17.32 -4.76
CA LYS A 79 27.86 -17.30 -6.07
C LYS A 79 27.67 -18.69 -6.66
N ASP A 80 28.56 -19.62 -6.33
CA ASP A 80 28.53 -21.02 -6.75
C ASP A 80 27.76 -21.92 -5.75
N PHE A 81 26.89 -21.33 -4.92
CA PHE A 81 26.06 -22.03 -3.94
C PHE A 81 26.85 -22.82 -2.88
N THR A 82 28.09 -22.46 -2.57
CA THR A 82 28.85 -23.13 -1.51
C THR A 82 28.55 -22.49 -0.15
N TRP A 83 28.20 -23.31 0.84
CA TRP A 83 27.96 -22.87 2.22
C TRP A 83 29.26 -22.41 2.90
N LEU A 84 29.23 -21.27 3.58
CA LEU A 84 30.37 -20.66 4.27
C LEU A 84 30.12 -20.59 5.80
N ALA A 85 30.60 -19.53 6.45
CA ALA A 85 30.48 -19.32 7.89
C ALA A 85 29.02 -19.28 8.34
N THR A 86 28.81 -19.78 9.57
CA THR A 86 27.53 -19.71 10.29
C THR A 86 27.18 -18.27 10.61
N GLU A 87 25.89 -17.96 10.53
CA GLU A 87 25.32 -16.69 10.95
C GLU A 87 24.67 -16.81 12.34
N ASN A 88 24.56 -15.68 13.03
CA ASN A 88 23.69 -15.58 14.19
C ASN A 88 22.24 -15.48 13.70
N ARG A 89 21.32 -16.09 14.45
CA ARG A 89 19.90 -16.08 14.13
C ARG A 89 19.05 -15.91 15.38
N GLU A 90 17.92 -15.26 15.18
CA GLU A 90 16.76 -15.33 16.06
C GLU A 90 15.72 -16.22 15.39
N HIS A 91 15.06 -17.09 16.16
CA HIS A 91 13.93 -17.89 15.68
C HIS A 91 12.65 -17.37 16.35
N MET A 92 11.59 -17.23 15.55
CA MET A 92 10.31 -16.69 15.98
C MET A 92 9.26 -17.79 16.18
N MET A 93 9.48 -18.97 15.60
CA MET A 93 8.58 -20.11 15.76
C MET A 93 8.70 -20.73 17.15
N GLN A 94 7.59 -21.28 17.65
CA GLN A 94 7.49 -21.85 19.00
C GLN A 94 7.20 -23.34 18.96
N ASP A 95 7.52 -24.03 20.05
CA ASP A 95 7.16 -25.43 20.27
C ASP A 95 5.62 -25.61 20.24
N LEU A 96 5.16 -26.71 19.65
CA LEU A 96 3.73 -27.05 19.58
C LEU A 96 3.52 -28.51 19.98
N SER A 97 3.14 -28.71 21.24
CA SER A 97 3.00 -30.04 21.85
C SER A 97 1.97 -30.92 21.15
N GLY A 98 0.86 -30.33 20.67
CA GLY A 98 -0.22 -31.04 19.96
C GLY A 98 0.21 -31.72 18.66
N HIS A 99 1.28 -31.25 18.02
CA HIS A 99 1.86 -31.83 16.80
C HIS A 99 3.24 -32.44 17.02
N GLY A 100 3.70 -32.52 18.27
CA GLY A 100 5.05 -33.01 18.60
C GLY A 100 6.17 -32.17 17.99
N LEU A 101 5.93 -30.89 17.71
CA LEU A 101 6.93 -29.95 17.20
C LEU A 101 7.78 -29.43 18.36
N LYS A 102 9.10 -29.58 18.24
CA LYS A 102 10.10 -28.99 19.15
C LYS A 102 11.22 -28.34 18.35
N ILE A 103 11.59 -27.12 18.71
CA ILE A 103 12.66 -26.37 18.08
C ILE A 103 13.86 -26.32 19.03
N ASN A 104 15.06 -26.57 18.50
CA ASN A 104 16.27 -26.50 19.30
C ASN A 104 16.67 -25.03 19.53
N ALA A 105 16.93 -24.65 20.79
CA ALA A 105 17.18 -23.27 21.21
C ALA A 105 18.53 -22.66 20.77
N ALA A 106 19.21 -23.23 19.76
CA ALA A 106 20.49 -22.71 19.27
C ALA A 106 20.29 -21.38 18.52
N THR A 107 21.11 -20.39 18.83
CA THR A 107 21.07 -19.02 18.28
C THR A 107 22.05 -18.78 17.13
N SER A 108 22.77 -19.81 16.67
CA SER A 108 23.68 -19.73 15.54
C SER A 108 23.78 -21.08 14.81
N GLY A 109 24.23 -21.06 13.55
CA GLY A 109 24.51 -22.26 12.76
C GLY A 109 23.27 -22.90 12.17
N THR A 110 23.12 -24.23 12.28
CA THR A 110 22.01 -25.00 11.66
C THR A 110 20.71 -24.93 12.45
N TYR A 111 19.59 -24.65 11.78
CA TYR A 111 18.26 -24.61 12.39
C TYR A 111 17.71 -26.03 12.50
N SER A 112 17.31 -26.47 13.69
CA SER A 112 17.02 -27.89 13.90
C SER A 112 15.94 -28.12 14.93
N GLY A 113 15.30 -29.28 14.85
CA GLY A 113 14.22 -29.64 15.74
C GLY A 113 13.69 -31.05 15.50
N LYS A 114 12.55 -31.32 16.11
CA LYS A 114 11.82 -32.57 16.03
C LYS A 114 10.38 -32.29 15.62
N ILE A 115 9.82 -33.13 14.76
CA ILE A 115 8.39 -33.15 14.44
C ILE A 115 7.91 -34.59 14.49
N GLY A 116 6.89 -34.87 15.31
CA GLY A 116 6.41 -36.22 15.55
C GLY A 116 7.51 -37.15 16.09
N ASP A 117 7.88 -38.16 15.30
CA ASP A 117 8.85 -39.20 15.63
C ASP A 117 10.22 -39.04 14.93
N GLY A 118 10.47 -37.97 14.17
CA GLY A 118 11.77 -37.73 13.53
C GLY A 118 12.29 -36.30 13.64
N THR A 119 13.50 -36.08 13.12
CA THR A 119 14.28 -34.86 13.36
C THR A 119 14.71 -34.20 12.07
N PHE A 120 14.74 -32.87 12.07
CA PHE A 120 15.14 -32.08 10.90
C PHE A 120 16.33 -31.17 11.22
N ARG A 121 17.09 -30.82 10.18
CA ARG A 121 18.17 -29.83 10.20
C ARG A 121 18.12 -29.00 8.92
N VAL A 122 18.23 -27.68 9.02
CA VAL A 122 18.01 -26.74 7.92
C VAL A 122 19.13 -25.70 7.87
N ARG A 123 19.57 -25.43 6.65
CA ARG A 123 20.45 -24.31 6.30
C ARG A 123 19.74 -23.41 5.30
N VAL A 124 19.78 -22.12 5.60
CA VAL A 124 19.26 -21.01 4.81
C VAL A 124 20.39 -20.02 4.57
N GLY A 125 20.52 -19.54 3.33
CA GLY A 125 21.45 -18.48 2.97
C GLY A 125 20.96 -17.70 1.74
N VAL A 126 21.26 -16.40 1.73
CA VAL A 126 20.97 -15.51 0.58
C VAL A 126 21.97 -15.79 -0.53
N ILE A 127 21.48 -15.97 -1.74
CA ILE A 127 22.32 -16.18 -2.92
C ILE A 127 22.90 -14.81 -3.31
N PRO A 128 24.24 -14.64 -3.33
CA PRO A 128 24.85 -13.35 -3.64
C PRO A 128 24.72 -13.07 -5.15
N TYR A 129 23.60 -12.48 -5.55
CA TYR A 129 23.34 -12.06 -6.92
C TYR A 129 23.71 -10.58 -7.08
N ALA A 130 24.16 -10.19 -8.27
CA ALA A 130 24.34 -8.77 -8.58
C ALA A 130 23.05 -8.24 -9.16
N ASP A 131 22.61 -7.06 -8.73
CA ASP A 131 21.44 -6.43 -9.32
C ASP A 131 21.69 -6.15 -10.81
N ASP A 132 20.69 -6.38 -11.66
CA ASP A 132 20.77 -5.97 -13.06
C ASP A 132 20.68 -4.43 -13.08
N PRO A 133 21.68 -3.71 -13.63
CA PRO A 133 21.64 -2.25 -13.68
C PRO A 133 20.42 -1.69 -14.45
N GLU A 134 19.70 -2.53 -15.19
CA GLU A 134 18.46 -2.17 -15.90
C GLU A 134 17.17 -2.41 -15.07
N THR A 135 17.22 -3.04 -13.88
CA THR A 135 16.07 -3.34 -13.00
C THR A 135 15.98 -2.41 -11.80
N THR A 136 15.57 -1.16 -11.99
CA THR A 136 15.59 -0.21 -10.86
C THR A 136 14.42 -0.31 -9.87
N THR A 137 13.38 -1.11 -10.15
CA THR A 137 12.18 -1.23 -9.29
C THR A 137 12.21 -2.49 -8.43
N ILE A 138 13.15 -3.40 -8.68
CA ILE A 138 13.32 -4.66 -7.96
C ILE A 138 14.82 -4.82 -7.75
N ASP A 139 15.28 -4.76 -6.52
CA ASP A 139 16.67 -5.10 -6.20
C ASP A 139 16.82 -6.63 -6.14
N GLU A 140 17.36 -7.19 -7.21
CA GLU A 140 17.50 -8.63 -7.40
C GLU A 140 18.60 -9.24 -6.53
N SER A 141 19.52 -8.42 -5.99
CA SER A 141 20.63 -8.87 -5.13
C SER A 141 20.15 -9.52 -3.84
N HIS A 142 18.88 -9.28 -3.50
CA HIS A 142 18.20 -9.77 -2.33
C HIS A 142 17.01 -10.69 -2.66
N SER A 143 16.74 -10.99 -3.94
CA SER A 143 15.56 -11.76 -4.31
C SER A 143 15.70 -13.27 -4.20
N TYR A 144 16.89 -13.83 -3.95
CA TYR A 144 17.08 -15.28 -4.02
C TYR A 144 17.70 -15.86 -2.75
N VAL A 145 17.08 -16.93 -2.24
CA VAL A 145 17.53 -17.68 -1.07
C VAL A 145 17.65 -19.15 -1.44
N ARG A 146 18.71 -19.81 -0.95
CA ARG A 146 18.80 -21.28 -0.99
C ARG A 146 18.43 -21.83 0.38
N ILE A 147 17.61 -22.88 0.38
CA ILE A 147 17.27 -23.65 1.58
C ILE A 147 17.62 -25.11 1.34
N GLU A 148 18.46 -25.66 2.21
CA GLU A 148 18.78 -27.09 2.26
C GLU A 148 18.26 -27.66 3.59
N SER A 149 17.38 -28.65 3.52
CA SER A 149 16.74 -29.29 4.67
C SER A 149 16.98 -30.80 4.66
N LEU A 150 17.50 -31.33 5.75
CA LEU A 150 17.67 -32.75 5.99
C LEU A 150 16.62 -33.25 6.98
N GLY A 151 15.87 -34.28 6.59
CA GLY A 151 14.94 -35.00 7.45
C GLY A 151 15.44 -36.41 7.75
N ARG A 152 15.41 -36.80 9.03
CA ARG A 152 15.79 -38.14 9.50
C ARG A 152 14.60 -38.84 10.13
N TYR A 153 14.34 -40.06 9.65
CA TYR A 153 13.44 -41.00 10.29
C TYR A 153 14.11 -42.37 10.38
N ASP A 154 14.36 -42.83 11.62
CA ASP A 154 15.09 -44.07 11.89
C ASP A 154 16.48 -44.06 11.19
N THR A 155 16.66 -44.89 10.16
CA THR A 155 17.87 -45.03 9.34
C THR A 155 17.77 -44.31 8.00
N ALA A 156 16.59 -43.80 7.63
CA ALA A 156 16.39 -43.09 6.37
C ALA A 156 16.63 -41.60 6.56
N ILE A 157 17.43 -41.02 5.68
CA ILE A 157 17.73 -39.59 5.65
C ILE A 157 17.49 -39.08 4.23
N ARG A 158 16.68 -38.03 4.13
CA ARG A 158 16.36 -37.36 2.87
C ARG A 158 16.78 -35.89 2.96
N ARG A 159 17.17 -35.35 1.81
CA ARG A 159 17.54 -33.97 1.61
C ARG A 159 16.59 -33.34 0.62
N VAL A 160 16.05 -32.19 1.01
CA VAL A 160 15.39 -31.23 0.13
C VAL A 160 16.34 -30.06 -0.09
N ASP A 161 16.67 -29.77 -1.33
CA ASP A 161 17.44 -28.59 -1.74
C ASP A 161 16.54 -27.72 -2.63
N ALA A 162 16.33 -26.47 -2.23
CA ALA A 162 15.39 -25.57 -2.88
C ALA A 162 16.00 -24.18 -3.09
N VAL A 163 15.66 -23.58 -4.23
CA VAL A 163 15.90 -22.15 -4.50
C VAL A 163 14.56 -21.44 -4.42
N ILE A 164 14.52 -20.41 -3.59
CA ILE A 164 13.34 -19.62 -3.27
C ILE A 164 13.52 -18.22 -3.85
N ASN A 165 12.51 -17.74 -4.58
CA ASN A 165 12.36 -16.34 -4.92
C ASN A 165 11.67 -15.63 -3.75
N ARG A 166 12.37 -14.68 -3.15
CA ARG A 166 11.85 -13.72 -2.18
C ARG A 166 11.36 -12.51 -2.95
N ARG A 167 10.04 -12.34 -2.96
CA ARG A 167 9.32 -11.24 -3.58
C ARG A 167 8.92 -10.22 -2.52
N TYR A 168 8.87 -8.94 -2.88
CA TYR A 168 8.65 -7.82 -1.95
C TYR A 168 7.44 -6.99 -2.35
N PRO A 169 6.22 -7.36 -1.94
CA PRO A 169 5.06 -6.81 -2.64
C PRO A 169 4.86 -5.30 -2.46
N ALA A 170 5.19 -4.76 -1.29
CA ALA A 170 5.13 -3.31 -1.06
C ALA A 170 6.13 -2.51 -1.92
N ARG A 171 7.07 -3.17 -2.62
CA ARG A 171 8.06 -2.54 -3.50
C ARG A 171 7.91 -2.96 -4.95
N GLU A 172 7.34 -4.11 -5.23
CA GLU A 172 7.14 -4.60 -6.59
C GLU A 172 5.83 -4.13 -7.21
N PHE A 173 4.78 -3.98 -6.39
CA PHE A 173 3.44 -3.70 -6.86
C PHE A 173 3.07 -2.25 -6.61
N LEU A 174 2.56 -1.58 -7.63
CA LEU A 174 1.81 -0.34 -7.46
C LEU A 174 0.53 -0.62 -6.66
N MET A 175 -0.13 -1.74 -6.98
CA MET A 175 -1.32 -2.20 -6.27
C MET A 175 -1.30 -3.71 -6.10
N TYR A 176 -1.58 -4.16 -4.87
CA TYR A 176 -1.77 -5.55 -4.51
C TYR A 176 -3.08 -5.69 -3.73
N ASP A 177 -3.96 -6.61 -4.13
CA ASP A 177 -5.14 -6.99 -3.36
C ASP A 177 -5.17 -8.51 -3.16
N GLY A 178 -5.26 -8.95 -1.89
CA GLY A 178 -5.32 -10.35 -1.49
C GLY A 178 -6.60 -11.08 -1.93
N LYS A 179 -7.57 -10.38 -2.53
CA LYS A 179 -8.74 -10.94 -3.24
C LYS A 179 -8.84 -10.31 -4.63
N VAL A 180 -9.93 -9.61 -4.94
CA VAL A 180 -10.15 -8.96 -6.24
C VAL A 180 -9.64 -7.52 -6.23
N LEU A 181 -8.63 -7.26 -7.06
CA LEU A 181 -8.14 -5.91 -7.35
C LEU A 181 -9.08 -5.22 -8.35
N SER A 182 -9.69 -4.11 -7.94
CA SER A 182 -10.60 -3.34 -8.80
C SER A 182 -10.04 -1.99 -9.18
N MET A 183 -9.95 -1.77 -10.49
CA MET A 183 -9.56 -0.50 -11.09
C MET A 183 -10.74 0.19 -11.79
N VAL A 184 -11.97 -0.22 -11.51
CA VAL A 184 -13.17 0.46 -12.01
C VAL A 184 -13.51 1.61 -11.05
N TYR A 185 -12.88 2.77 -11.27
CA TYR A 185 -13.04 3.97 -10.44
C TYR A 185 -13.92 5.05 -11.11
N GLY A 186 -14.31 6.05 -10.33
CA GLY A 186 -14.90 7.31 -10.77
C GLY A 186 -16.39 7.42 -10.53
N LEU A 187 -17.04 8.29 -11.31
CA LEU A 187 -18.50 8.47 -11.33
C LEU A 187 -19.04 8.34 -12.76
N PRO A 188 -20.33 7.96 -12.93
CA PRO A 188 -21.01 7.90 -14.22
C PRO A 188 -21.11 9.30 -14.84
N GLY A 189 -20.95 9.39 -16.17
CA GLY A 189 -21.15 10.63 -16.92
C GLY A 189 -19.96 11.59 -16.89
N LEU A 190 -18.84 11.19 -16.28
CA LEU A 190 -17.60 11.98 -16.26
C LEU A 190 -16.58 11.43 -17.26
N THR A 191 -15.83 12.34 -17.89
CA THR A 191 -14.88 12.02 -18.98
C THR A 191 -13.42 12.08 -18.57
N ASN A 192 -13.10 12.42 -17.31
CA ASN A 192 -11.73 12.44 -16.83
C ASN A 192 -11.09 11.03 -16.84
N THR A 193 -9.77 11.01 -16.85
CA THR A 193 -8.96 9.79 -16.89
C THR A 193 -8.26 9.60 -15.55
N ASN A 194 -8.27 8.38 -15.01
CA ASN A 194 -7.38 7.97 -13.94
C ASN A 194 -6.15 7.28 -14.55
N VAL A 195 -4.97 7.56 -14.00
CA VAL A 195 -3.70 7.01 -14.49
C VAL A 195 -3.07 6.16 -13.40
N PHE A 196 -2.60 4.99 -13.80
CA PHE A 196 -1.82 4.07 -12.97
C PHE A 196 -0.49 3.85 -13.68
N SER A 197 0.60 4.19 -13.01
CA SER A 197 1.91 4.23 -13.65
C SER A 197 2.98 3.52 -12.84
N THR A 198 3.79 2.75 -13.56
CA THR A 198 5.03 2.12 -13.09
C THR A 198 4.81 1.04 -12.04
N GLY A 199 5.42 -0.13 -12.21
CA GLY A 199 5.30 -1.26 -11.28
C GLY A 199 4.30 -2.33 -11.72
N HIS A 200 3.96 -3.24 -10.81
CA HIS A 200 3.05 -4.36 -11.06
C HIS A 200 1.63 -4.12 -10.49
N LEU A 201 0.63 -4.73 -11.11
CA LEU A 201 -0.71 -4.87 -10.55
C LEU A 201 -0.94 -6.34 -10.17
N TYR A 202 -1.46 -6.58 -8.97
CA TYR A 202 -1.81 -7.93 -8.52
C TYR A 202 -3.17 -8.03 -7.85
N GLY A 203 -3.96 -9.00 -8.29
CA GLY A 203 -5.17 -9.45 -7.62
C GLY A 203 -5.15 -10.96 -7.45
N HIS A 204 -5.21 -11.44 -6.21
CA HIS A 204 -5.10 -12.87 -5.91
C HIS A 204 -6.28 -13.68 -6.48
N GLU A 205 -7.50 -13.17 -6.32
CA GLU A 205 -8.75 -13.76 -6.83
C GLU A 205 -9.24 -13.10 -8.12
N GLY A 206 -8.45 -12.19 -8.69
CA GLY A 206 -8.76 -11.59 -9.98
C GLY A 206 -8.44 -10.10 -10.05
N ILE A 207 -8.35 -9.60 -11.28
CA ILE A 207 -8.22 -8.18 -11.58
C ILE A 207 -9.40 -7.77 -12.45
N GLU A 208 -10.03 -6.64 -12.11
CA GLU A 208 -11.00 -5.99 -12.98
C GLU A 208 -10.56 -4.58 -13.37
N ILE A 209 -10.53 -4.30 -14.67
CA ILE A 209 -10.14 -3.01 -15.24
C ILE A 209 -11.22 -2.56 -16.24
N GLY A 210 -11.61 -1.30 -16.13
CA GLY A 210 -12.62 -0.73 -17.01
C GLY A 210 -13.18 0.57 -16.47
N ARG A 211 -14.24 1.04 -17.10
CA ARG A 211 -15.04 2.17 -16.61
C ARG A 211 -16.34 1.69 -16.01
N ILE A 212 -16.93 2.55 -15.19
CA ILE A 212 -18.29 2.37 -14.70
C ILE A 212 -19.24 2.40 -15.90
N MET A 213 -20.14 1.43 -15.97
CA MET A 213 -21.17 1.27 -17.01
C MET A 213 -22.53 0.92 -16.41
N LEU A 214 -22.57 0.52 -15.14
CA LEU A 214 -23.77 0.13 -14.43
C LEU A 214 -23.96 0.96 -13.14
N SER A 215 -25.21 1.11 -12.72
CA SER A 215 -25.60 1.63 -11.42
C SER A 215 -26.63 0.71 -10.80
N ALA A 216 -26.25 0.04 -9.70
CA ALA A 216 -27.07 -1.01 -9.10
C ALA A 216 -27.52 -2.05 -10.17
N HIS A 217 -26.58 -2.45 -11.02
CA HIS A 217 -26.73 -3.39 -12.13
C HIS A 217 -27.65 -2.96 -13.27
N ASN A 218 -28.00 -1.68 -13.36
CA ASN A 218 -28.71 -1.11 -14.50
C ASN A 218 -27.77 -0.25 -15.34
N PRO A 219 -27.86 -0.24 -16.68
CA PRO A 219 -27.04 0.62 -17.52
C PRO A 219 -27.09 2.09 -17.08
N THR A 220 -25.92 2.74 -17.07
CA THR A 220 -25.78 4.17 -16.77
C THR A 220 -24.84 4.83 -17.78
N SER A 221 -24.70 6.15 -17.70
CA SER A 221 -23.72 6.88 -18.50
C SER A 221 -22.31 6.36 -18.19
N LEU A 222 -21.48 6.25 -19.23
CA LEU A 222 -20.10 5.80 -19.07
C LEU A 222 -19.37 6.69 -18.06
N GLY A 223 -18.67 6.06 -17.12
CA GLY A 223 -17.84 6.76 -16.16
C GLY A 223 -16.41 6.99 -16.64
N THR A 224 -15.56 7.39 -15.70
CA THR A 224 -14.18 7.80 -15.94
C THR A 224 -13.33 6.70 -16.59
N THR A 225 -12.43 7.12 -17.48
CA THR A 225 -11.51 6.21 -18.17
C THR A 225 -10.35 5.81 -17.26
N GLN A 226 -9.77 4.64 -17.50
CA GLN A 226 -8.55 4.20 -16.83
C GLN A 226 -7.46 4.03 -17.90
N GLU A 227 -6.27 4.54 -17.62
CA GLU A 227 -5.09 4.36 -18.47
C GLU A 227 -3.95 3.76 -17.64
N LEU A 228 -3.21 2.85 -18.28
CA LEU A 228 -2.06 2.19 -17.70
C LEU A 228 -0.81 2.75 -18.39
N ASN A 229 0.09 3.32 -17.62
CA ASN A 229 1.30 3.94 -18.14
C ASN A 229 2.53 3.21 -17.62
N ASP A 230 3.51 2.99 -18.49
CA ASP A 230 4.80 2.38 -18.13
C ASP A 230 4.73 1.14 -17.21
N MET A 231 3.73 0.27 -17.39
CA MET A 231 3.48 -0.85 -16.48
C MET A 231 4.47 -1.99 -16.69
N ASN A 232 4.96 -2.58 -15.60
CA ASN A 232 5.85 -3.74 -15.68
C ASN A 232 5.07 -5.03 -15.96
N ALA A 233 3.97 -5.26 -15.24
CA ALA A 233 3.07 -6.40 -15.50
C ALA A 233 1.69 -6.22 -14.85
N ILE A 234 0.70 -6.93 -15.41
CA ILE A 234 -0.61 -7.17 -14.81
C ILE A 234 -0.67 -8.66 -14.46
N ILE A 235 -0.90 -8.99 -13.19
CA ILE A 235 -0.74 -10.36 -12.69
C ILE A 235 -2.01 -10.76 -11.92
N SER A 236 -2.70 -11.79 -12.37
CA SER A 236 -3.82 -12.40 -11.63
C SER A 236 -3.40 -13.73 -11.04
N GLY A 237 -3.86 -13.99 -9.82
CA GLY A 237 -3.72 -15.29 -9.18
C GLY A 237 -4.70 -16.31 -9.74
N ALA A 238 -5.65 -16.75 -8.93
CA ALA A 238 -6.54 -17.85 -9.27
C ALA A 238 -7.79 -17.45 -10.07
N GLY A 239 -8.16 -16.17 -10.17
CA GLY A 239 -9.51 -15.80 -10.61
C GLY A 239 -9.67 -15.12 -11.98
N GLY A 240 -8.60 -14.72 -12.67
CA GLY A 240 -8.70 -14.17 -14.03
C GLY A 240 -8.39 -12.67 -14.16
N ILE A 241 -8.30 -12.18 -15.40
CA ILE A 241 -8.20 -10.74 -15.70
C ILE A 241 -9.40 -10.31 -16.56
N PHE A 242 -10.22 -9.42 -16.01
CA PHE A 242 -11.47 -8.96 -16.61
C PHE A 242 -11.34 -7.51 -17.09
N ILE A 243 -11.46 -7.32 -18.41
CA ILE A 243 -11.39 -6.02 -19.07
C ILE A 243 -12.77 -5.68 -19.63
N TYR A 244 -13.44 -4.69 -19.04
CA TYR A 244 -14.82 -4.32 -19.38
C TYR A 244 -14.93 -3.24 -20.45
N SER A 245 -13.86 -2.47 -20.67
CA SER A 245 -13.79 -1.45 -21.71
C SER A 245 -12.38 -1.37 -22.28
N PRO A 246 -12.18 -0.93 -23.53
CA PRO A 246 -10.84 -0.77 -24.08
C PRO A 246 -9.97 0.15 -23.20
N ILE A 247 -8.75 -0.29 -22.89
CA ILE A 247 -7.80 0.42 -22.03
C ILE A 247 -6.56 0.77 -22.84
N LYS A 248 -6.14 2.03 -22.81
CA LYS A 248 -4.80 2.37 -23.30
C LYS A 248 -3.77 1.92 -22.27
N ALA A 249 -2.81 1.14 -22.73
CA ALA A 249 -1.75 0.63 -21.89
C ALA A 249 -0.39 0.85 -22.54
N GLN A 250 0.55 1.32 -21.76
CA GLN A 250 1.97 1.27 -22.09
C GLN A 250 2.64 0.27 -21.16
N PHE A 251 3.37 -0.68 -21.74
CA PHE A 251 4.07 -1.72 -21.01
C PHE A 251 5.58 -1.60 -21.21
N ARG A 252 6.35 -1.80 -20.15
CA ARG A 252 7.80 -1.84 -20.21
C ARG A 252 8.31 -3.11 -19.56
N ALA A 253 9.18 -3.84 -20.27
CA ALA A 253 9.76 -5.06 -19.73
C ALA A 253 10.73 -4.78 -18.57
N ARG A 254 11.56 -3.73 -18.68
CA ARG A 254 12.50 -3.23 -17.66
C ARG A 254 12.84 -1.76 -17.91
N ARG A 255 13.28 -1.01 -16.89
CA ARG A 255 13.57 0.43 -17.02
C ARG A 255 14.70 0.65 -18.05
N GLY A 256 14.61 1.75 -18.79
CA GLY A 256 15.57 2.08 -19.86
C GLY A 256 15.25 1.45 -21.22
N LEU A 257 14.42 0.40 -21.29
CA LEU A 257 13.91 -0.09 -22.58
C LEU A 257 12.72 0.76 -23.07
N PRO A 258 12.55 0.87 -24.41
CA PRO A 258 11.37 1.52 -24.98
C PRO A 258 10.10 0.81 -24.51
N ALA A 259 9.12 1.59 -24.08
CA ALA A 259 7.84 1.05 -23.69
C ALA A 259 6.97 0.75 -24.92
N LYS A 260 6.23 -0.35 -24.87
CA LYS A 260 5.29 -0.79 -25.91
C LYS A 260 3.91 -0.26 -25.59
N THR A 261 3.37 0.57 -26.48
CA THR A 261 1.98 1.04 -26.40
C THR A 261 1.05 0.04 -27.07
N ALA A 262 -0.06 -0.26 -26.42
CA ALA A 262 -1.14 -1.09 -26.95
C ALA A 262 -2.50 -0.64 -26.40
N THR A 263 -3.57 -0.97 -27.12
CA THR A 263 -4.93 -0.88 -26.57
C THR A 263 -5.37 -2.29 -26.18
N ILE A 264 -5.57 -2.52 -24.89
CA ILE A 264 -6.12 -3.79 -24.40
C ILE A 264 -7.61 -3.79 -24.73
N PRO A 265 -8.11 -4.74 -25.56
CA PRO A 265 -9.52 -4.79 -25.90
C PRO A 265 -10.36 -5.28 -24.72
N THR A 266 -11.66 -4.99 -24.76
CA THR A 266 -12.64 -5.69 -23.90
C THR A 266 -12.52 -7.19 -24.12
N ASN A 267 -12.42 -7.96 -23.04
CA ASN A 267 -12.35 -9.43 -23.11
C ASN A 267 -13.56 -10.12 -22.43
N THR A 268 -14.35 -9.36 -21.68
CA THR A 268 -15.47 -9.88 -20.88
C THR A 268 -16.66 -8.94 -20.97
N VAL A 269 -17.86 -9.52 -21.05
CA VAL A 269 -19.13 -8.80 -20.88
C VAL A 269 -19.68 -9.13 -19.49
N PHE A 270 -19.97 -8.10 -18.68
CA PHE A 270 -20.51 -8.31 -17.35
C PHE A 270 -22.01 -8.71 -17.41
N PRO A 271 -22.44 -9.79 -16.75
CA PRO A 271 -23.83 -10.25 -16.79
C PRO A 271 -24.70 -9.38 -15.86
N THR A 272 -25.50 -8.48 -16.45
CA THR A 272 -26.37 -7.56 -15.69
C THR A 272 -27.40 -8.27 -14.81
N GLY A 273 -27.86 -9.46 -15.22
CA GLY A 273 -28.72 -10.36 -14.44
C GLY A 273 -28.01 -11.59 -13.88
N GLY A 274 -26.71 -11.49 -13.59
CA GLY A 274 -25.90 -12.60 -13.15
C GLY A 274 -26.36 -13.27 -11.85
N THR A 275 -25.92 -14.51 -11.66
CA THR A 275 -26.30 -15.36 -10.53
C THR A 275 -25.29 -15.22 -9.40
N PHE A 276 -25.77 -14.94 -8.20
CA PHE A 276 -24.99 -14.77 -6.97
C PHE A 276 -25.46 -15.79 -5.93
N SER A 277 -24.59 -16.16 -4.99
CA SER A 277 -24.93 -17.09 -3.90
C SER A 277 -25.98 -16.49 -2.95
N SER A 278 -25.98 -15.16 -2.78
CA SER A 278 -26.99 -14.43 -2.03
C SER A 278 -27.00 -12.94 -2.41
N PRO A 279 -28.06 -12.18 -2.05
CA PRO A 279 -28.06 -10.72 -2.19
C PRO A 279 -26.93 -10.03 -1.42
N GLU A 280 -26.49 -10.63 -0.31
CA GLU A 280 -25.42 -10.09 0.53
C GLU A 280 -24.04 -10.37 -0.07
N ALA A 281 -23.84 -11.55 -0.65
CA ALA A 281 -22.61 -11.88 -1.38
C ALA A 281 -22.42 -10.95 -2.59
N ARG A 282 -23.51 -10.67 -3.33
CA ARG A 282 -23.53 -9.67 -4.40
C ARG A 282 -23.07 -8.29 -3.94
N LYS A 283 -23.56 -7.82 -2.79
CA LYS A 283 -23.16 -6.53 -2.17
C LYS A 283 -21.72 -6.53 -1.65
N SER A 284 -21.15 -7.71 -1.42
CA SER A 284 -19.81 -7.89 -0.84
C SER A 284 -18.76 -8.23 -1.91
N GLY A 285 -19.11 -8.05 -3.19
CA GLY A 285 -18.15 -8.15 -4.30
C GLY A 285 -18.03 -9.52 -4.91
N GLU A 286 -18.99 -10.42 -4.65
CA GLU A 286 -19.01 -11.71 -5.33
C GLU A 286 -19.12 -11.51 -6.84
N MET A 287 -18.24 -12.18 -7.59
CA MET A 287 -18.34 -12.24 -9.04
C MET A 287 -19.52 -13.14 -9.43
N PRO A 288 -20.33 -12.76 -10.43
CA PRO A 288 -21.41 -13.61 -10.93
C PRO A 288 -20.90 -15.00 -11.32
N ALA A 289 -21.66 -16.05 -11.00
CA ALA A 289 -21.27 -17.44 -11.26
C ALA A 289 -20.93 -17.70 -12.74
N GLU A 290 -21.54 -16.95 -13.65
CA GLU A 290 -21.31 -17.02 -15.10
C GLU A 290 -19.88 -16.63 -15.49
N ILE A 291 -19.21 -15.79 -14.71
CA ILE A 291 -17.86 -15.29 -15.01
C ILE A 291 -16.81 -15.65 -13.95
N ALA A 292 -17.21 -16.00 -12.72
CA ALA A 292 -16.33 -16.26 -11.58
C ALA A 292 -15.26 -17.35 -11.83
N SER A 293 -15.55 -18.32 -12.69
CA SER A 293 -14.62 -19.41 -13.03
C SER A 293 -14.03 -19.30 -14.44
N THR A 294 -14.37 -18.24 -15.19
CA THR A 294 -13.95 -18.08 -16.58
C THR A 294 -12.54 -17.52 -16.69
N THR A 295 -11.89 -17.76 -17.82
CA THR A 295 -10.59 -17.17 -18.16
C THR A 295 -10.76 -16.42 -19.47
N PRO A 296 -11.15 -15.14 -19.41
CA PRO A 296 -11.35 -14.34 -20.62
C PRO A 296 -10.09 -14.34 -21.49
N ALA A 297 -10.25 -14.48 -22.80
CA ALA A 297 -9.11 -14.51 -23.71
C ALA A 297 -8.39 -13.14 -23.74
N LEU A 298 -7.06 -13.17 -23.77
CA LEU A 298 -6.22 -11.99 -23.90
C LEU A 298 -5.41 -12.05 -25.20
N PRO A 299 -5.10 -10.91 -25.83
CA PRO A 299 -4.25 -10.88 -27.02
C PRO A 299 -2.89 -11.55 -26.77
N ASP A 300 -2.48 -12.44 -27.67
CA ASP A 300 -1.22 -13.19 -27.54
C ASP A 300 0.00 -12.25 -27.44
N GLU A 301 -0.04 -11.11 -28.13
CA GLU A 301 1.04 -10.11 -28.11
C GLU A 301 1.24 -9.41 -26.75
N LEU A 302 0.32 -9.59 -25.80
CA LEU A 302 0.37 -8.99 -24.46
C LEU A 302 0.77 -9.99 -23.37
N LYS A 303 0.87 -11.29 -23.70
CA LYS A 303 1.30 -12.36 -22.77
C LYS A 303 2.62 -12.09 -22.02
N PRO A 304 3.62 -11.38 -22.58
CA PRO A 304 4.83 -11.05 -21.82
C PRO A 304 4.58 -10.18 -20.57
N TRP A 305 3.54 -9.36 -20.59
CA TRP A 305 3.21 -8.42 -19.50
C TRP A 305 1.94 -8.80 -18.74
N ILE A 306 1.07 -9.60 -19.33
CA ILE A 306 -0.19 -10.02 -18.72
C ILE A 306 -0.11 -11.49 -18.33
N LYS A 307 0.00 -11.73 -17.03
CA LYS A 307 0.12 -13.06 -16.41
C LYS A 307 -1.21 -13.41 -15.76
N ASP A 308 -2.04 -14.13 -16.49
CA ASP A 308 -3.34 -14.56 -15.99
C ASP A 308 -3.24 -15.88 -15.21
N ARG A 309 -4.37 -16.41 -14.72
CA ARG A 309 -4.44 -17.61 -13.88
C ARG A 309 -3.79 -18.87 -14.45
N ASN A 310 -3.56 -18.95 -15.75
CA ASN A 310 -2.85 -20.06 -16.39
C ASN A 310 -1.37 -20.12 -16.02
N GLU A 311 -0.78 -18.99 -15.62
CA GLU A 311 0.59 -18.91 -15.11
C GLU A 311 0.70 -19.42 -13.66
N LYS A 312 -0.44 -19.72 -13.00
CA LYS A 312 -0.53 -20.28 -11.65
C LYS A 312 0.27 -19.49 -10.60
N MET A 313 0.37 -18.17 -10.77
CA MET A 313 1.10 -17.31 -9.86
C MET A 313 0.28 -17.05 -8.58
N SER A 314 0.70 -17.65 -7.47
CA SER A 314 0.13 -17.40 -6.16
C SER A 314 1.14 -16.64 -5.30
N MET A 315 0.76 -15.47 -4.79
CA MET A 315 1.60 -14.65 -3.92
C MET A 315 0.82 -14.25 -2.66
N PRO A 316 0.38 -15.21 -1.82
CA PRO A 316 -0.27 -14.87 -0.57
C PRO A 316 0.75 -14.21 0.37
N LEU A 317 0.30 -13.21 1.10
CA LEU A 317 1.11 -12.51 2.09
C LEU A 317 0.56 -12.76 3.48
N SER A 318 1.46 -12.77 4.46
CA SER A 318 1.09 -12.79 5.87
C SER A 318 0.98 -11.38 6.43
N ASP A 319 0.45 -11.28 7.64
CA ASP A 319 0.50 -10.04 8.41
C ASP A 319 1.93 -9.48 8.52
N PRO A 320 2.06 -8.15 8.48
CA PRO A 320 3.26 -7.47 8.95
C PRO A 320 3.62 -7.91 10.37
N PRO A 321 4.90 -7.82 10.77
CA PRO A 321 5.34 -8.23 12.11
C PRO A 321 4.95 -7.20 13.20
N PHE A 322 3.65 -7.02 13.46
CA PHE A 322 3.09 -6.07 14.43
C PHE A 322 3.75 -6.15 15.81
N ALA A 323 3.99 -7.35 16.32
CA ALA A 323 4.68 -7.55 17.61
C ALA A 323 6.10 -6.94 17.62
N LYS A 324 6.83 -7.02 16.51
CA LYS A 324 8.17 -6.43 16.39
C LYS A 324 8.08 -4.91 16.34
N TYR A 325 7.19 -4.36 15.51
CA TYR A 325 6.95 -2.91 15.46
C TYR A 325 6.62 -2.36 16.84
N LYS A 326 5.73 -3.03 17.58
CA LYS A 326 5.33 -2.66 18.94
C LYS A 326 6.50 -2.69 19.92
N SER A 327 7.31 -3.75 19.88
CA SER A 327 8.50 -3.87 20.73
C SER A 327 9.50 -2.74 20.46
N ASP A 328 9.75 -2.44 19.19
CA ASP A 328 10.74 -1.44 18.81
C ASP A 328 10.24 -0.02 19.07
N ALA A 329 8.94 0.23 18.88
CA ALA A 329 8.33 1.50 19.29
C ALA A 329 8.57 1.78 20.79
N LYS A 330 8.51 0.75 21.65
CA LYS A 330 8.84 0.88 23.08
C LYS A 330 10.34 1.03 23.35
N ALA A 331 11.18 0.47 22.49
CA ALA A 331 12.64 0.44 22.61
C ALA A 331 13.35 1.56 21.81
N GLY A 332 12.78 2.76 21.76
CA GLY A 332 13.38 3.93 21.10
C GLY A 332 12.57 4.52 19.94
N GLY A 333 11.32 4.07 19.73
CA GLY A 333 10.37 4.72 18.84
C GLY A 333 9.37 5.59 19.59
N LEU A 334 8.19 5.80 18.99
CA LEU A 334 7.03 6.41 19.64
C LEU A 334 5.95 5.34 19.82
N PHE A 335 5.54 5.12 21.07
CA PHE A 335 4.51 4.14 21.41
C PHE A 335 3.31 4.81 22.07
N PHE A 336 2.12 4.57 21.52
CA PHE A 336 0.84 5.00 22.08
C PHE A 336 0.02 3.77 22.49
N GLY A 337 -0.13 3.56 23.79
CA GLY A 337 -0.94 2.45 24.32
C GLY A 337 -2.44 2.71 24.22
N ALA A 338 -3.24 1.67 24.40
CA ALA A 338 -4.71 1.74 24.37
C ALA A 338 -5.26 2.70 25.43
N SER A 339 -4.56 2.82 26.57
CA SER A 339 -4.88 3.75 27.66
C SER A 339 -4.19 5.12 27.55
N ASP A 340 -3.49 5.41 26.45
CA ASP A 340 -2.81 6.70 26.27
C ASP A 340 -3.82 7.86 26.42
N SER A 341 -3.43 8.88 27.16
CA SER A 341 -4.24 10.08 27.40
C SER A 341 -3.45 11.35 27.08
N SER A 342 -2.40 11.23 26.27
CA SER A 342 -1.63 12.36 25.79
C SER A 342 -2.53 13.33 25.01
N ASN A 343 -2.07 14.55 24.80
CA ASN A 343 -2.76 15.54 23.97
C ASN A 343 -2.89 15.13 22.48
N LYS A 344 -2.26 14.03 22.08
CA LYS A 344 -2.40 13.43 20.74
C LYS A 344 -3.53 12.41 20.69
N SER A 345 -3.94 11.86 21.83
CA SER A 345 -5.09 10.97 21.91
C SER A 345 -6.38 11.77 21.79
N ILE A 346 -7.12 11.51 20.71
CA ILE A 346 -8.33 12.24 20.32
C ILE A 346 -9.53 11.30 20.14
N LYS A 347 -10.71 11.91 20.15
CA LYS A 347 -11.96 11.35 19.62
C LYS A 347 -12.13 11.82 18.20
N TYR A 348 -11.94 10.93 17.24
CA TYR A 348 -12.11 11.24 15.83
C TYR A 348 -13.54 11.02 15.40
N HIS A 349 -14.19 12.07 14.88
CA HIS A 349 -15.56 12.01 14.40
C HIS A 349 -15.63 11.17 13.12
N MET A 350 -16.65 10.32 13.04
CA MET A 350 -16.86 9.36 11.97
C MET A 350 -18.27 9.50 11.39
N PRO A 351 -18.47 9.26 10.08
CA PRO A 351 -19.81 9.14 9.52
C PRO A 351 -20.57 7.98 10.17
N THR A 352 -21.89 8.06 10.19
CA THR A 352 -22.76 6.99 10.72
C THR A 352 -22.44 5.63 10.08
N GLY A 353 -22.37 4.58 10.90
CA GLY A 353 -22.13 3.20 10.44
C GLY A 353 -20.66 2.79 10.31
N TRP A 354 -19.72 3.68 10.60
CA TRP A 354 -18.29 3.39 10.56
C TRP A 354 -17.73 2.68 11.79
N THR A 355 -18.42 2.74 12.93
CA THR A 355 -18.03 2.03 14.15
C THR A 355 -19.01 0.91 14.46
N GLU A 356 -18.50 -0.16 15.06
CA GLU A 356 -19.27 -1.36 15.42
C GLU A 356 -20.36 -1.07 16.46
N ASP A 357 -20.05 -0.21 17.42
CA ASP A 357 -20.95 0.21 18.50
C ASP A 357 -21.95 1.30 18.09
N GLY A 358 -21.92 1.75 16.83
CA GLY A 358 -22.74 2.84 16.32
C GLY A 358 -22.36 4.23 16.86
N SER A 359 -21.24 4.34 17.58
CA SER A 359 -20.64 5.62 17.97
C SER A 359 -20.35 6.52 16.76
N THR A 360 -20.56 7.81 16.92
CA THR A 360 -20.14 8.82 15.92
C THR A 360 -18.66 9.17 16.04
N LYS A 361 -17.92 8.51 16.92
CA LYS A 361 -16.53 8.81 17.27
C LYS A 361 -15.72 7.54 17.51
N LEU A 362 -14.45 7.55 17.12
CA LEU A 362 -13.46 6.52 17.46
C LEU A 362 -12.28 7.09 18.26
N ASN A 363 -11.58 6.25 18.99
CA ASN A 363 -10.35 6.64 19.69
C ASN A 363 -9.18 6.61 18.71
N ALA A 364 -8.52 7.74 18.46
CA ALA A 364 -7.36 7.80 17.59
C ALA A 364 -6.19 8.55 18.23
N VAL A 365 -5.02 8.40 17.63
CA VAL A 365 -3.87 9.28 17.83
C VAL A 365 -3.73 10.19 16.61
N PHE A 366 -3.72 11.49 16.84
CA PHE A 366 -3.52 12.48 15.78
C PHE A 366 -2.03 12.81 15.64
N LEU A 367 -1.45 12.39 14.52
CA LEU A 367 -0.06 12.57 14.14
C LEU A 367 0.05 13.59 13.01
N ASP A 368 0.22 14.85 13.38
CA ASP A 368 0.47 15.94 12.45
C ASP A 368 1.96 16.27 12.47
N PHE A 369 2.68 15.87 11.42
CA PHE A 369 4.10 16.18 11.31
C PHE A 369 4.36 17.65 10.94
N GLY A 370 3.31 18.42 10.66
CA GLY A 370 3.42 19.79 10.18
C GLY A 370 3.75 19.84 8.70
N SER A 371 3.90 21.05 8.21
CA SER A 371 4.28 21.35 6.83
C SER A 371 5.27 22.51 6.83
N ASN A 372 5.69 22.96 5.65
CA ASN A 372 6.45 24.20 5.52
C ASN A 372 5.65 25.42 5.97
N LEU A 373 4.33 25.29 6.09
CA LEU A 373 3.41 26.37 6.41
C LEU A 373 3.17 26.52 7.92
N ARG A 374 3.26 25.43 8.67
CA ARG A 374 2.93 25.40 10.09
C ARG A 374 3.66 24.28 10.84
N GLN A 375 3.85 24.50 12.13
CA GLN A 375 4.41 23.49 13.02
C GLN A 375 3.44 22.32 13.25
N GLY A 376 3.97 21.10 13.25
CA GLY A 376 3.24 19.88 13.61
C GLY A 376 3.09 19.68 15.11
N ASN A 377 2.31 18.67 15.50
CA ASN A 377 2.13 18.25 16.89
C ASN A 377 3.05 17.08 17.30
N VAL A 378 3.79 16.49 16.35
CA VAL A 378 4.72 15.37 16.59
C VAL A 378 6.13 15.87 16.85
N SER A 379 6.78 15.33 17.88
CA SER A 379 8.21 15.51 18.13
C SER A 379 8.86 14.14 18.24
N LEU A 380 9.86 13.87 17.40
CA LEU A 380 10.55 12.58 17.38
C LEU A 380 11.70 12.58 18.41
N PRO A 381 11.95 11.48 19.12
CA PRO A 381 13.11 11.32 20.00
C PRO A 381 14.45 11.52 19.24
N ASN A 382 15.48 11.97 19.94
CA ASN A 382 16.82 12.13 19.34
C ASN A 382 17.39 10.79 18.82
N ASN A 383 17.13 9.70 19.54
CA ASN A 383 17.49 8.33 19.18
C ASN A 383 16.34 7.58 18.49
N PHE A 384 15.43 8.29 17.83
CA PHE A 384 14.29 7.68 17.15
C PHE A 384 14.72 6.58 16.19
N ASN A 385 14.21 5.38 16.43
CA ASN A 385 14.58 4.18 15.68
C ASN A 385 13.73 3.93 14.43
N GLY A 386 12.93 4.91 13.99
CA GLY A 386 12.12 4.83 12.78
C GLY A 386 10.71 4.29 12.98
N VAL A 387 10.24 3.97 14.20
CA VAL A 387 8.93 3.33 14.41
C VAL A 387 7.99 4.14 15.28
N VAL A 388 6.79 4.41 14.77
CA VAL A 388 5.62 4.87 15.51
C VAL A 388 4.60 3.73 15.56
N TYR A 389 4.14 3.38 16.75
CA TYR A 389 3.13 2.35 16.95
C TYR A 389 2.00 2.84 17.84
N SER A 390 0.76 2.57 17.44
CA SER A 390 -0.45 2.87 18.21
C SER A 390 -1.31 1.62 18.38
N GLU A 391 -1.73 1.34 19.62
CA GLU A 391 -2.79 0.35 19.92
C GLU A 391 -4.20 0.91 19.63
N LYS A 392 -4.29 2.15 19.14
CA LYS A 392 -5.51 2.84 18.70
C LYS A 392 -5.43 3.13 17.20
N HIS A 393 -6.53 3.58 16.62
CA HIS A 393 -6.52 4.18 15.27
C HIS A 393 -5.51 5.34 15.18
N ILE A 394 -5.04 5.66 13.98
CA ILE A 394 -4.16 6.81 13.73
C ILE A 394 -4.83 7.74 12.72
N VAL A 395 -4.74 9.04 12.93
CA VAL A 395 -5.01 10.07 11.92
C VAL A 395 -3.69 10.76 11.62
N VAL A 396 -3.24 10.78 10.37
CA VAL A 396 -1.91 11.24 10.00
C VAL A 396 -1.93 12.20 8.81
N LYS A 397 -1.07 13.21 8.88
CA LYS A 397 -0.77 14.15 7.78
C LYS A 397 0.58 14.84 7.99
N GLY A 398 1.03 15.59 6.99
CA GLY A 398 2.23 16.41 7.03
C GLY A 398 3.50 15.67 6.66
N ASN A 399 4.63 16.30 6.96
CA ASN A 399 5.94 15.93 6.41
C ASN A 399 6.84 15.31 7.51
N PRO A 400 6.95 13.97 7.57
CA PRO A 400 7.85 13.35 8.54
C PRO A 400 9.30 13.77 8.29
N PRO A 401 10.08 14.11 9.33
CA PRO A 401 11.41 14.70 9.16
C PRO A 401 12.51 13.66 8.85
N LYS A 402 12.19 12.37 8.93
CA LYS A 402 13.08 11.25 8.60
C LYS A 402 12.29 9.97 8.34
N ASP A 403 12.97 8.95 7.84
CA ASP A 403 12.40 7.66 7.47
C ASP A 403 11.62 7.05 8.64
N ILE A 404 10.43 6.50 8.33
CA ILE A 404 9.44 6.20 9.35
C ILE A 404 8.49 5.06 8.95
N HIS A 405 8.17 4.23 9.94
CA HIS A 405 7.08 3.27 9.93
C HIS A 405 5.99 3.75 10.87
N ILE A 406 4.77 3.94 10.37
CA ILE A 406 3.61 4.37 11.14
C ILE A 406 2.63 3.19 11.19
N VAL A 407 2.46 2.60 12.36
CA VAL A 407 1.78 1.31 12.53
C VAL A 407 0.64 1.43 13.54
N SER A 408 -0.52 0.87 13.20
CA SER A 408 -1.74 0.93 14.01
C SER A 408 -2.41 -0.44 14.14
N ASP A 409 -2.87 -0.79 15.35
CA ASP A 409 -3.76 -1.94 15.61
C ASP A 409 -5.18 -1.69 15.05
N GLY A 410 -5.54 -0.43 14.75
CA GLY A 410 -6.79 -0.07 14.07
C GLY A 410 -6.58 0.53 12.68
N ASN A 411 -7.61 1.17 12.14
CA ASN A 411 -7.51 2.01 10.94
C ASN A 411 -6.43 3.13 11.01
N VAL A 412 -5.86 3.48 9.86
CA VAL A 412 -5.07 4.70 9.66
C VAL A 412 -5.80 5.63 8.68
N PHE A 413 -6.05 6.86 9.09
CA PHE A 413 -6.69 7.90 8.29
C PHE A 413 -5.64 8.85 7.72
N MET A 414 -5.54 8.92 6.39
CA MET A 414 -4.71 9.89 5.68
C MET A 414 -5.53 11.17 5.51
N ALA A 415 -5.31 12.16 6.37
CA ALA A 415 -6.17 13.34 6.52
C ALA A 415 -5.49 14.62 6.05
N GLY A 416 -5.03 14.62 4.80
CA GLY A 416 -4.32 15.74 4.17
C GLY A 416 -3.05 15.28 3.47
N ASP A 417 -2.31 16.25 2.92
CA ASP A 417 -1.03 15.98 2.27
C ASP A 417 -0.08 15.24 3.21
N PHE A 418 0.66 14.29 2.66
CA PHE A 418 1.58 13.48 3.44
C PHE A 418 2.89 13.26 2.69
N ASN A 419 3.99 13.57 3.37
CA ASN A 419 5.36 13.32 2.90
C ASN A 419 5.69 14.06 1.60
N GLN A 420 5.46 15.37 1.61
CA GLN A 420 5.69 16.34 0.52
C GLN A 420 6.25 17.65 1.11
N ALA A 421 7.49 17.61 1.59
CA ALA A 421 8.21 18.73 2.16
C ALA A 421 8.71 19.69 1.08
N GLY A 422 8.50 20.99 1.32
CA GLY A 422 9.19 22.05 0.59
C GLY A 422 10.52 22.42 1.25
N ASN A 423 11.32 23.27 0.61
CA ASN A 423 12.58 23.75 1.17
C ASN A 423 12.57 25.27 1.37
N ALA A 424 12.10 25.72 2.54
CA ALA A 424 11.99 27.14 2.88
C ALA A 424 13.34 27.89 2.93
N THR A 425 14.46 27.16 3.03
CA THR A 425 15.81 27.73 3.16
C THR A 425 16.64 27.70 1.88
N ALA A 426 16.18 27.03 0.82
CA ALA A 426 16.88 26.90 -0.46
C ALA A 426 16.23 27.76 -1.56
N SER A 427 16.31 27.33 -2.83
CA SER A 427 15.67 28.01 -3.95
C SER A 427 14.17 28.17 -3.70
N PHE A 428 13.64 29.36 -3.99
CA PHE A 428 12.23 29.67 -3.77
C PHE A 428 11.29 28.71 -4.50
N ALA A 429 11.74 27.98 -5.52
CA ALA A 429 10.96 27.04 -6.33
C ALA A 429 10.07 26.05 -5.55
N ASP A 430 10.44 25.65 -4.31
CA ASP A 430 9.73 24.64 -3.52
C ASP A 430 9.38 25.16 -2.12
N TYR A 431 9.10 26.46 -2.00
CA TYR A 431 8.96 27.12 -0.70
C TYR A 431 7.80 26.54 0.14
N TYR A 432 6.65 26.25 -0.48
CA TYR A 432 5.43 25.79 0.20
C TYR A 432 5.30 24.27 0.30
N GLY A 433 5.76 23.56 -0.72
CA GLY A 433 5.75 22.12 -0.85
C GLY A 433 6.58 21.75 -2.07
N MET A 434 6.58 20.47 -2.43
CA MET A 434 7.16 20.05 -3.70
C MET A 434 6.38 20.69 -4.85
N ALA A 435 7.08 21.32 -5.80
CA ALA A 435 6.44 21.95 -6.95
C ALA A 435 5.68 20.93 -7.82
N GLN A 436 4.45 21.27 -8.20
CA GLN A 436 3.56 20.43 -9.00
C GLN A 436 3.66 20.76 -10.49
N ASP A 437 4.87 20.75 -11.04
CA ASP A 437 5.12 21.13 -12.43
C ASP A 437 4.79 19.99 -13.40
N TYR A 438 4.23 20.37 -14.54
CA TYR A 438 3.92 19.46 -15.64
C TYR A 438 4.75 19.76 -16.89
N LYS A 439 4.81 18.80 -17.81
CA LYS A 439 5.51 18.99 -19.08
C LYS A 439 4.84 20.10 -19.89
N PRO A 440 5.58 20.86 -20.72
CA PRO A 440 4.99 21.89 -21.56
C PRO A 440 3.81 21.37 -22.39
N GLY A 441 2.63 21.97 -22.21
CA GLY A 441 1.38 21.58 -22.87
C GLY A 441 0.55 20.53 -22.13
N GLU A 442 0.97 20.10 -20.94
CA GLU A 442 0.22 19.23 -20.03
C GLU A 442 -0.14 19.96 -18.72
N ASN A 443 -1.05 19.39 -17.93
CA ASN A 443 -1.54 19.93 -16.65
C ASN A 443 -1.96 18.78 -15.71
N ALA A 444 -2.39 19.07 -14.47
CA ALA A 444 -2.76 18.05 -13.49
C ALA A 444 -3.79 17.00 -14.01
N MET A 445 -4.70 17.44 -14.88
CA MET A 445 -5.78 16.60 -15.42
C MET A 445 -5.41 15.81 -16.67
N THR A 446 -4.38 16.23 -17.40
CA THR A 446 -3.94 15.63 -18.68
C THR A 446 -2.59 14.93 -18.59
N ALA A 447 -1.73 15.35 -17.67
CA ALA A 447 -0.40 14.78 -17.46
C ALA A 447 -0.47 13.40 -16.83
N MET A 448 0.46 12.54 -17.26
CA MET A 448 0.63 11.21 -16.68
C MET A 448 1.36 11.28 -15.34
N ASP A 449 2.32 12.20 -15.22
CA ASP A 449 3.21 12.39 -14.08
C ASP A 449 3.72 13.84 -14.09
N TYR A 450 4.51 14.22 -13.08
CA TYR A 450 5.19 15.52 -13.09
C TYR A 450 6.27 15.60 -14.19
N ALA A 451 6.72 16.83 -14.43
CA ALA A 451 7.84 17.16 -15.29
C ALA A 451 9.13 16.43 -14.88
N ASP A 452 10.05 16.26 -15.82
CA ASP A 452 11.25 15.44 -15.61
C ASP A 452 12.16 15.99 -14.49
N HIS A 453 12.29 17.31 -14.34
CA HIS A 453 13.07 17.94 -13.27
C HIS A 453 12.47 17.74 -11.87
N ILE A 454 11.14 17.61 -11.76
CA ILE A 454 10.49 17.28 -10.48
C ILE A 454 10.74 15.82 -10.11
N LYS A 455 10.73 14.94 -11.11
CA LYS A 455 11.00 13.52 -10.90
C LYS A 455 12.46 13.24 -10.53
N GLU A 456 13.38 14.02 -11.07
CA GLU A 456 14.80 13.95 -10.70
C GLU A 456 15.01 14.24 -9.21
N ARG A 457 14.24 15.16 -8.61
CA ARG A 457 14.30 15.43 -7.15
C ARG A 457 13.96 14.21 -6.29
N PHE A 458 12.96 13.42 -6.70
CA PHE A 458 12.65 12.19 -5.97
C PHE A 458 13.85 11.24 -5.95
N ILE A 459 14.59 11.17 -7.07
CA ILE A 459 15.80 10.33 -7.18
C ILE A 459 16.93 10.90 -6.30
N GLU A 460 17.14 12.22 -6.32
CA GLU A 460 18.14 12.91 -5.49
C GLU A 460 17.88 12.73 -3.99
N ASP A 461 16.63 12.77 -3.55
CA ASP A 461 16.25 12.59 -2.14
C ASP A 461 16.58 11.19 -1.59
N ALA A 462 16.69 10.18 -2.47
CA ALA A 462 17.12 8.83 -2.12
C ALA A 462 18.65 8.67 -2.04
N GLU A 463 19.44 9.64 -2.50
CA GLU A 463 20.89 9.54 -2.48
C GLU A 463 21.47 9.62 -1.04
N PRO A 464 22.48 8.81 -0.70
CA PRO A 464 23.13 8.89 0.60
C PRO A 464 23.74 10.28 0.86
N GLY A 465 23.30 10.93 1.94
CA GLY A 465 23.84 12.23 2.35
C GLY A 465 23.16 13.45 1.72
N ALA A 466 22.00 13.28 1.08
CA ALA A 466 21.17 14.39 0.62
C ALA A 466 20.99 15.47 1.72
N THR A 467 21.24 16.73 1.37
CA THR A 467 21.23 17.86 2.32
C THR A 467 19.82 18.24 2.77
N PHE A 468 18.84 18.01 1.89
CA PHE A 468 17.42 18.17 2.13
C PHE A 468 16.70 17.04 1.40
N ARG A 469 15.54 16.62 1.92
CA ARG A 469 14.70 15.61 1.28
C ARG A 469 13.27 16.11 1.23
N HIS A 470 12.70 16.21 0.03
CA HIS A 470 11.31 16.60 -0.19
C HIS A 470 10.37 15.50 0.28
N HIS A 471 10.81 14.26 0.27
CA HIS A 471 10.10 13.16 0.90
C HIS A 471 11.09 12.18 1.54
N VAL A 472 10.59 11.37 2.45
CA VAL A 472 11.38 10.35 3.14
C VAL A 472 10.79 8.97 2.91
N ALA A 473 11.56 7.93 3.21
CA ALA A 473 11.05 6.57 3.18
C ALA A 473 9.97 6.39 4.26
N ALA A 474 8.69 6.40 3.85
CA ALA A 474 7.55 6.23 4.73
C ALA A 474 6.80 4.92 4.44
N THR A 475 6.51 4.16 5.50
CA THR A 475 5.63 2.99 5.44
C THR A 475 4.48 3.17 6.41
N VAL A 476 3.25 3.11 5.92
CA VAL A 476 2.03 3.20 6.73
C VAL A 476 1.37 1.83 6.76
N VAL A 477 1.17 1.29 7.96
CA VAL A 477 0.63 -0.05 8.18
C VAL A 477 -0.60 0.03 9.10
N ALA A 478 -1.74 -0.42 8.61
CA ALA A 478 -2.96 -0.58 9.38
C ALA A 478 -3.31 -2.06 9.50
N GLN A 479 -3.55 -2.55 10.72
CA GLN A 479 -4.12 -3.89 10.92
C GLN A 479 -5.55 -3.97 10.35
N GLU A 480 -6.28 -2.85 10.37
CA GLU A 480 -7.55 -2.71 9.69
C GLU A 480 -7.34 -2.03 8.33
N ARG A 481 -7.90 -0.82 8.13
CA ARG A 481 -7.92 -0.14 6.84
C ARG A 481 -7.02 1.08 6.81
N ILE A 482 -6.47 1.36 5.64
CA ILE A 482 -6.00 2.70 5.30
C ILE A 482 -7.16 3.43 4.64
N VAL A 483 -7.52 4.59 5.20
CA VAL A 483 -8.70 5.37 4.80
C VAL A 483 -8.24 6.76 4.38
N TYR A 484 -8.50 7.15 3.14
CA TYR A 484 -8.24 8.52 2.71
C TYR A 484 -9.40 9.43 3.11
N ASP A 485 -9.08 10.54 3.76
CA ASP A 485 -10.04 11.47 4.31
C ASP A 485 -9.99 12.80 3.55
N TYR A 486 -11.06 13.05 2.79
CA TYR A 486 -11.24 14.24 1.96
C TYR A 486 -12.24 15.22 2.57
N ARG A 487 -12.53 15.16 3.87
CA ARG A 487 -13.56 16.02 4.47
C ARG A 487 -13.12 17.48 4.55
N SER A 488 -11.83 17.69 4.78
CA SER A 488 -11.25 18.98 5.14
C SER A 488 -10.42 19.57 3.98
N PRO A 489 -10.90 20.62 3.29
CA PRO A 489 -10.12 21.28 2.25
C PRO A 489 -8.91 22.05 2.80
N VAL A 490 -8.94 22.47 4.08
CA VAL A 490 -7.76 23.10 4.71
C VAL A 490 -6.61 22.11 4.89
N ASP A 491 -6.91 20.83 5.05
CA ASP A 491 -5.89 19.80 5.21
C ASP A 491 -5.48 19.19 3.87
N CYS A 492 -6.42 19.05 2.93
CA CYS A 492 -6.17 18.40 1.64
C CYS A 492 -5.45 19.28 0.63
N PHE A 493 -5.62 20.60 0.71
CA PHE A 493 -5.15 21.54 -0.32
C PHE A 493 -4.38 22.72 0.31
N GLU A 494 -3.65 22.44 1.39
CA GLU A 494 -2.89 23.44 2.15
C GLU A 494 -1.86 24.14 1.25
N ASN A 495 -1.21 23.38 0.38
CA ASN A 495 -0.16 23.86 -0.51
C ASN A 495 -0.67 24.73 -1.66
N GLU A 496 -1.93 24.60 -2.06
CA GLU A 496 -2.53 25.36 -3.17
C GLU A 496 -3.39 26.53 -2.68
N ILE A 497 -4.14 26.34 -1.60
CA ILE A 497 -5.02 27.38 -1.06
C ILE A 497 -4.19 28.48 -0.37
N TYR A 498 -3.11 28.13 0.34
CA TYR A 498 -2.30 29.12 1.05
C TYR A 498 -1.69 30.19 0.11
N PRO A 499 -0.96 29.83 -0.97
CA PRO A 499 -0.37 30.82 -1.87
C PRO A 499 -1.45 31.69 -2.54
N PHE A 500 -2.58 31.08 -2.89
CA PHE A 500 -3.73 31.80 -3.47
C PHE A 500 -4.35 32.79 -2.48
N MET A 501 -4.52 32.39 -1.21
CA MET A 501 -5.03 33.25 -0.14
C MET A 501 -4.11 34.45 0.10
N LYS A 502 -2.81 34.20 0.19
CA LYS A 502 -1.78 35.25 0.29
C LYS A 502 -1.83 36.21 -0.90
N TYR A 503 -1.94 35.70 -2.13
CA TYR A 503 -2.10 36.51 -3.35
C TYR A 503 -3.37 37.37 -3.32
N LYS A 504 -4.51 36.83 -2.88
CA LYS A 504 -5.75 37.59 -2.77
C LYS A 504 -5.68 38.70 -1.73
N LEU A 505 -5.08 38.41 -0.58
CA LEU A 505 -4.85 39.40 0.46
C LEU A 505 -3.91 40.53 -0.02
N ALA A 506 -2.78 40.17 -0.62
CA ALA A 506 -1.85 41.14 -1.19
C ALA A 506 -2.49 41.99 -2.31
N SER A 507 -3.30 41.36 -3.18
CA SER A 507 -4.02 42.06 -4.25
C SER A 507 -5.05 43.05 -3.74
N ALA A 508 -5.71 42.77 -2.61
CA ALA A 508 -6.68 43.69 -2.01
C ALA A 508 -5.99 44.94 -1.44
N MET A 509 -4.83 44.75 -0.82
CA MET A 509 -4.06 45.78 -0.12
C MET A 509 -3.11 46.58 -1.03
N GLY A 510 -2.84 46.09 -2.24
CA GLY A 510 -1.90 46.70 -3.20
C GLY A 510 -2.40 46.62 -4.64
N SER A 511 -1.49 46.42 -5.59
CA SER A 511 -1.84 46.14 -6.98
C SER A 511 -1.76 44.64 -7.29
N GLU A 512 -2.64 44.14 -8.15
CA GLU A 512 -2.68 42.72 -8.54
C GLU A 512 -1.37 42.25 -9.17
N ALA A 513 -0.72 43.09 -9.99
CA ALA A 513 0.56 42.76 -10.62
C ALA A 513 1.67 42.55 -9.58
N ASN A 514 1.82 43.48 -8.64
CA ASN A 514 2.81 43.35 -7.58
C ASN A 514 2.52 42.15 -6.64
N ALA A 515 1.24 41.89 -6.37
CA ALA A 515 0.83 40.72 -5.62
C ALA A 515 1.20 39.43 -6.36
N LYS A 516 0.98 39.35 -7.68
CA LYS A 516 1.38 38.18 -8.48
C LYS A 516 2.90 37.93 -8.38
N ASP A 517 3.71 38.94 -8.71
CA ASP A 517 5.18 38.84 -8.77
C ASP A 517 5.81 38.38 -7.44
N ASN A 518 5.17 38.67 -6.29
CA ASN A 518 5.71 38.31 -4.98
C ASN A 518 5.02 37.13 -4.33
N CYS A 519 3.75 36.86 -4.67
CA CYS A 519 2.96 35.83 -4.00
C CYS A 519 2.87 34.52 -4.77
N LEU A 520 2.82 34.59 -6.10
CA LEU A 520 2.63 33.44 -6.98
C LEU A 520 3.88 33.12 -7.77
N ASP A 521 4.55 34.13 -8.35
CA ASP A 521 5.73 33.87 -9.18
C ASP A 521 6.88 33.31 -8.34
N ARG A 522 7.59 32.30 -8.86
CA ARG A 522 8.74 31.67 -8.17
C ARG A 522 10.01 32.52 -8.18
N ASN A 523 9.94 33.74 -8.68
CA ASN A 523 11.02 34.71 -8.71
C ASN A 523 10.65 35.93 -7.85
N ARG A 524 10.72 35.79 -6.52
CA ARG A 524 10.31 36.85 -5.59
C ARG A 524 11.16 38.12 -5.74
N ASN A 525 10.50 39.27 -5.81
CA ASN A 525 11.16 40.59 -5.74
C ASN A 525 11.43 41.06 -4.30
N GLY A 526 10.89 40.34 -3.30
CA GLY A 526 11.17 40.54 -1.87
C GLY A 526 10.44 41.73 -1.22
N THR A 527 9.63 42.47 -1.96
CA THR A 527 8.91 43.66 -1.46
C THR A 527 7.49 43.72 -2.02
N ILE A 528 6.53 43.97 -1.14
CA ILE A 528 5.12 44.17 -1.51
C ILE A 528 4.78 45.66 -1.38
N ASN A 529 4.27 46.23 -2.47
CA ASN A 529 3.92 47.64 -2.58
C ASN A 529 2.42 47.78 -2.27
N PHE A 530 2.10 48.33 -1.10
CA PHE A 530 0.72 48.51 -0.67
C PHE A 530 0.19 49.91 -0.98
N LYS A 531 -1.12 50.07 -0.82
CA LYS A 531 -1.80 51.37 -0.87
C LYS A 531 -1.15 52.31 0.14
N SER A 532 -0.78 53.50 -0.33
CA SER A 532 -0.14 54.52 0.50
C SER A 532 -1.10 55.17 1.50
N GLY A 533 -2.41 55.15 1.24
CA GLY A 533 -3.42 55.67 2.16
C GLY A 533 -3.77 54.65 3.25
N SER A 534 -3.57 55.02 4.52
CA SER A 534 -3.87 54.13 5.66
C SER A 534 -5.34 53.70 5.70
N THR A 535 -6.28 54.62 5.46
CA THR A 535 -7.72 54.29 5.42
C THR A 535 -8.04 53.27 4.34
N GLU A 536 -7.54 53.45 3.11
CA GLU A 536 -7.81 52.52 2.00
C GLU A 536 -7.16 51.15 2.21
N PHE A 537 -6.04 51.10 2.93
CA PHE A 537 -5.37 49.87 3.33
C PHE A 537 -6.17 49.12 4.41
N GLU A 538 -6.60 49.83 5.46
CA GLU A 538 -7.43 49.25 6.52
C GLU A 538 -8.78 48.75 6.00
N GLU A 539 -9.46 49.53 5.14
CA GLU A 539 -10.72 49.13 4.50
C GLU A 539 -10.55 47.90 3.62
N ALA A 540 -9.40 47.77 2.93
CA ALA A 540 -9.12 46.59 2.12
C ALA A 540 -8.93 45.31 2.95
N ILE A 541 -8.31 45.42 4.12
CA ILE A 541 -8.20 44.32 5.08
C ILE A 541 -9.59 43.90 5.56
N ASP A 542 -10.43 44.87 5.95
CA ASP A 542 -11.78 44.60 6.44
C ASP A 542 -12.67 43.99 5.34
N GLN A 543 -12.53 44.44 4.10
CA GLN A 543 -13.21 43.86 2.95
C GLN A 543 -12.73 42.43 2.66
N PHE A 544 -11.43 42.14 2.74
CA PHE A 544 -10.91 40.79 2.53
C PHE A 544 -11.55 39.79 3.50
N PHE A 545 -11.65 40.11 4.79
CA PHE A 545 -12.28 39.22 5.77
C PHE A 545 -13.80 39.16 5.63
N THR A 546 -14.43 40.19 5.07
CA THR A 546 -15.84 40.14 4.66
C THR A 546 -16.05 39.14 3.51
N ASP A 547 -15.15 39.17 2.54
CA ASP A 547 -15.21 38.29 1.37
C ASP A 547 -14.79 36.86 1.72
N TYR A 548 -13.81 36.68 2.60
CA TYR A 548 -13.24 35.40 3.01
C TYR A 548 -13.23 35.26 4.55
N PRO A 549 -14.39 35.02 5.19
CA PRO A 549 -14.47 35.02 6.65
C PRO A 549 -13.76 33.82 7.30
N ILE A 550 -13.01 34.04 8.37
CA ILE A 550 -12.37 32.97 9.17
C ILE A 550 -13.34 32.40 10.20
N GLU A 551 -14.15 33.23 10.87
CA GLU A 551 -15.10 32.74 11.88
C GLU A 551 -16.27 33.70 12.05
N GLY A 552 -17.43 33.16 12.43
CA GLY A 552 -18.51 33.94 13.00
C GLY A 552 -18.44 33.83 14.52
N THR A 553 -18.13 34.92 15.22
CA THR A 553 -18.17 35.13 16.68
C THR A 553 -18.57 33.90 17.53
N ASP A 554 -17.65 32.95 17.77
CA ASP A 554 -17.84 31.91 18.79
C ASP A 554 -16.72 32.03 19.83
N ALA A 555 -17.11 32.38 21.06
CA ALA A 555 -16.21 32.92 22.08
C ALA A 555 -15.31 31.86 22.76
N ALA A 556 -15.32 30.61 22.29
CA ALA A 556 -14.69 29.47 22.96
C ALA A 556 -13.28 29.11 22.44
N ASN A 557 -12.81 29.75 21.37
CA ASN A 557 -11.55 29.40 20.71
C ASN A 557 -10.39 30.31 21.17
N SER A 558 -9.27 29.70 21.56
CA SER A 558 -8.03 30.41 21.91
C SER A 558 -7.15 30.77 20.70
N THR A 559 -7.76 30.86 19.52
CA THR A 559 -7.14 31.17 18.22
C THR A 559 -7.04 32.70 18.06
N PRO A 560 -6.13 33.25 17.23
CA PRO A 560 -6.20 34.67 16.90
C PRO A 560 -7.60 35.00 16.37
N THR A 561 -8.29 35.93 17.01
CA THR A 561 -9.58 36.39 16.51
C THR A 561 -9.38 37.08 15.16
N GLU A 562 -10.41 37.10 14.32
CA GLU A 562 -10.37 37.85 13.06
C GLU A 562 -9.90 39.30 13.29
N ASP A 563 -10.37 39.95 14.35
CA ASP A 563 -9.95 41.30 14.75
C ASP A 563 -8.46 41.40 15.10
N THR A 564 -7.89 40.38 15.75
CA THR A 564 -6.45 40.33 16.07
C THR A 564 -5.62 40.20 14.80
N LEU A 565 -6.06 39.37 13.86
CA LEU A 565 -5.38 39.18 12.57
C LEU A 565 -5.46 40.44 11.71
N LYS A 566 -6.64 41.08 11.68
CA LYS A 566 -6.84 42.39 11.07
C LYS A 566 -5.86 43.40 11.67
N GLN A 567 -5.78 43.51 12.99
CA GLN A 567 -4.88 44.46 13.64
C GLN A 567 -3.41 44.18 13.28
N LYS A 568 -2.97 42.92 13.30
CA LYS A 568 -1.60 42.57 12.88
C LYS A 568 -1.30 43.00 11.44
N LEU A 569 -2.24 42.80 10.52
CA LEU A 569 -2.09 43.27 9.14
C LEU A 569 -2.07 44.80 9.05
N LYS A 570 -2.89 45.49 9.84
CA LYS A 570 -2.91 46.97 9.94
C LYS A 570 -1.58 47.51 10.50
N ASP A 571 -0.99 46.81 11.47
CA ASP A 571 0.30 47.16 12.08
C ASP A 571 1.48 46.99 11.11
N LEU A 572 1.32 46.20 10.03
CA LEU A 572 2.31 46.12 8.95
C LEU A 572 2.30 47.36 8.04
N HIS A 573 1.37 48.30 8.21
CA HIS A 573 1.33 49.52 7.38
C HIS A 573 2.49 50.45 7.74
N THR A 574 3.58 50.36 6.98
CA THR A 574 4.69 51.33 6.95
C THR A 574 4.67 52.12 5.64
N ASP A 575 5.30 53.30 5.57
CA ASP A 575 5.32 54.17 4.37
C ASP A 575 5.73 53.39 3.09
N GLY A 576 4.72 52.97 2.31
CA GLY A 576 4.80 52.49 0.92
C GLY A 576 5.13 51.02 0.67
N ASN A 577 6.10 50.44 1.39
CA ASN A 577 6.67 49.12 1.07
C ASN A 577 6.78 48.22 2.32
N LEU A 578 6.40 46.95 2.19
CA LEU A 578 6.56 45.93 3.24
C LEU A 578 7.56 44.84 2.82
N ASN A 579 8.34 44.38 3.78
CA ASN A 579 9.14 43.17 3.66
C ASN A 579 8.23 41.94 3.46
N PHE A 580 8.49 41.15 2.42
CA PHE A 580 7.69 39.96 2.11
C PHE A 580 7.66 38.92 3.26
N ASP A 581 8.76 38.72 3.97
CA ASP A 581 8.84 37.74 5.04
C ASP A 581 7.96 38.15 6.23
N ASP A 582 7.89 39.45 6.57
CA ASP A 582 6.98 39.97 7.59
C ASP A 582 5.51 39.77 7.18
N PHE A 583 5.19 39.97 5.90
CA PHE A 583 3.87 39.67 5.37
C PHE A 583 3.52 38.19 5.44
N ASP A 584 4.41 37.32 4.95
CA ASP A 584 4.22 35.86 4.94
C ASP A 584 4.06 35.33 6.37
N ASN A 585 4.77 35.90 7.35
CA ASN A 585 4.60 35.57 8.77
C ASN A 585 3.17 35.84 9.25
N VAL A 586 2.58 37.00 8.93
CA VAL A 586 1.20 37.30 9.31
C VAL A 586 0.20 36.46 8.50
N CYS A 587 0.46 36.20 7.22
CA CYS A 587 -0.37 35.29 6.41
C CYS A 587 -0.41 33.86 6.95
N ARG A 588 0.69 33.35 7.53
CA ARG A 588 0.70 32.05 8.23
C ARG A 588 -0.22 32.04 9.43
N GLU A 589 -0.32 33.14 10.16
CA GLU A 589 -1.28 33.27 11.26
C GLU A 589 -2.73 33.34 10.76
N VAL A 590 -2.99 34.03 9.64
CA VAL A 590 -4.29 34.05 8.97
C VAL A 590 -4.70 32.63 8.54
N TRP A 591 -3.78 31.90 7.90
CA TRP A 591 -4.00 30.51 7.52
C TRP A 591 -4.25 29.60 8.71
N LYS A 592 -3.46 29.77 9.78
CA LYS A 592 -3.67 29.06 11.04
C LYS A 592 -5.07 29.32 11.59
N GLY A 593 -5.57 30.55 11.52
CA GLY A 593 -6.96 30.88 11.87
C GLY A 593 -7.97 30.04 11.06
N TYR A 594 -7.82 29.98 9.74
CA TYR A 594 -8.68 29.13 8.90
C TYR A 594 -8.57 27.64 9.24
N ALA A 595 -7.38 27.13 9.53
CA ALA A 595 -7.17 25.72 9.81
C ALA A 595 -7.73 25.32 11.18
N ASP A 596 -7.41 26.10 12.23
CA ASP A 596 -7.83 25.83 13.60
C ASP A 596 -9.35 25.96 13.78
N ASN A 597 -9.98 26.93 13.09
CA ASN A 597 -11.42 27.19 13.20
C ASN A 597 -12.29 26.35 12.24
N TYR A 598 -11.66 25.54 11.38
CA TYR A 598 -12.38 24.65 10.47
C TYR A 598 -13.13 23.56 11.25
N GLU A 599 -12.51 23.00 12.28
CA GLU A 599 -13.07 21.91 13.08
C GLU A 599 -13.68 22.39 14.41
N ILE A 600 -14.51 21.55 15.02
CA ILE A 600 -15.05 21.82 16.37
C ILE A 600 -13.89 21.89 17.38
N ALA A 601 -13.82 22.97 18.15
CA ALA A 601 -12.74 23.21 19.12
C ALA A 601 -12.88 22.45 20.46
N ALA A 602 -13.71 21.41 20.50
CA ALA A 602 -13.84 20.59 21.70
C ALA A 602 -12.50 19.91 21.99
N SER A 603 -11.91 20.19 23.16
CA SER A 603 -10.62 19.65 23.55
C SER A 603 -10.58 18.13 23.42
N GLY A 604 -9.65 17.63 22.60
CA GLY A 604 -9.48 16.19 22.36
C GLY A 604 -10.46 15.60 21.35
N GLU A 605 -11.20 16.40 20.57
CA GLU A 605 -12.02 15.93 19.44
C GLU A 605 -11.53 16.51 18.11
N ARG A 606 -11.67 15.76 17.01
CA ARG A 606 -11.24 16.15 15.64
C ARG A 606 -12.11 15.51 14.56
N GLY A 607 -12.09 16.03 13.33
CA GLY A 607 -12.74 15.40 12.17
C GLY A 607 -14.20 15.80 11.91
N ALA A 608 -14.71 16.83 12.60
CA ALA A 608 -16.03 17.40 12.34
C ALA A 608 -15.93 18.92 12.14
N PRO A 609 -16.58 19.48 11.11
CA PRO A 609 -16.53 20.92 10.85
C PRO A 609 -17.27 21.71 11.93
N SER A 610 -16.74 22.87 12.28
CA SER A 610 -17.39 23.85 13.17
C SER A 610 -18.74 24.29 12.61
N THR A 611 -19.62 24.83 13.45
CA THR A 611 -20.94 25.33 13.02
C THR A 611 -20.83 26.33 11.86
N PHE A 612 -19.81 27.19 11.89
CA PHE A 612 -19.57 28.14 10.83
C PHE A 612 -19.01 27.48 9.56
N ALA A 613 -18.08 26.53 9.68
CA ALA A 613 -17.56 25.73 8.56
C ALA A 613 -18.64 24.84 7.89
N GLN A 614 -19.79 24.64 8.52
CA GLN A 614 -20.95 23.97 7.91
C GLN A 614 -21.77 24.92 6.99
N SER A 615 -21.76 26.23 7.26
CA SER A 615 -22.60 27.24 6.57
C SER A 615 -22.25 27.44 5.09
N GLY A 616 -21.06 27.00 4.68
CA GLY A 616 -20.56 27.17 3.32
C GLY A 616 -20.09 28.57 2.94
N SER A 617 -20.39 29.57 3.77
CA SER A 617 -19.85 30.91 3.67
C SER A 617 -18.41 31.02 4.18
N TYR A 618 -17.91 29.97 4.84
CA TYR A 618 -16.54 29.87 5.34
C TYR A 618 -15.51 30.21 4.26
N GLY A 619 -14.54 31.07 4.60
CA GLY A 619 -13.61 31.66 3.66
C GLY A 619 -12.83 30.63 2.85
N VAL A 620 -12.47 29.49 3.44
CA VAL A 620 -11.73 28.42 2.73
C VAL A 620 -12.48 27.86 1.54
N TYR A 621 -13.81 27.70 1.62
CA TYR A 621 -14.58 27.24 0.46
C TYR A 621 -14.59 28.28 -0.67
N LYS A 622 -14.62 29.57 -0.32
CA LYS A 622 -14.55 30.67 -1.28
C LYS A 622 -13.15 30.79 -1.89
N LEU A 623 -12.10 30.60 -1.10
CA LEU A 623 -10.72 30.56 -1.57
C LEU A 623 -10.52 29.39 -2.55
N LEU A 624 -10.96 28.18 -2.18
CA LEU A 624 -10.90 27.02 -3.05
C LEU A 624 -11.69 27.21 -4.35
N SER A 625 -12.87 27.83 -4.28
CA SER A 625 -13.65 28.19 -5.47
C SER A 625 -12.92 29.18 -6.36
N GLY A 626 -12.36 30.25 -5.76
CA GLY A 626 -11.62 31.26 -6.52
C GLY A 626 -10.33 30.73 -7.13
N LEU A 627 -9.64 29.80 -6.46
CA LEU A 627 -8.47 29.12 -7.00
C LEU A 627 -8.87 28.35 -8.26
N ARG A 628 -9.93 27.54 -8.16
CA ARG A 628 -10.46 26.77 -9.29
C ARG A 628 -10.88 27.63 -10.47
N ASP A 629 -11.56 28.74 -10.21
CA ASP A 629 -11.95 29.68 -11.26
C ASP A 629 -10.69 30.26 -11.96
N LYS A 630 -9.63 30.54 -11.19
CA LYS A 630 -8.34 30.99 -11.74
C LYS A 630 -7.66 29.88 -12.56
N MET A 631 -7.79 28.62 -12.15
CA MET A 631 -7.32 27.43 -12.88
C MET A 631 -8.19 27.05 -14.09
N GLY A 632 -9.22 27.82 -14.45
CA GLY A 632 -10.08 27.52 -15.60
C GLY A 632 -11.14 26.43 -15.33
N VAL A 633 -11.40 26.07 -14.07
CA VAL A 633 -12.48 25.16 -13.68
C VAL A 633 -13.79 25.95 -13.53
N PRO A 634 -14.85 25.63 -14.29
CA PRO A 634 -16.10 26.40 -14.24
C PRO A 634 -16.95 26.07 -13.01
N GLY A 635 -17.30 27.11 -12.24
CA GLY A 635 -18.35 27.09 -11.22
C GLY A 635 -17.92 26.56 -9.86
N ASN A 636 -18.67 26.95 -8.82
CA ASN A 636 -18.35 26.73 -7.39
C ASN A 636 -18.47 25.27 -6.90
N GLY A 637 -17.98 24.29 -7.64
CA GLY A 637 -18.04 22.88 -7.26
C GLY A 637 -19.34 22.15 -7.63
N ASN A 638 -20.20 22.75 -8.47
CA ASN A 638 -21.53 22.21 -8.84
C ASN A 638 -21.68 21.80 -10.31
N ALA A 639 -20.72 22.14 -11.18
CA ALA A 639 -20.73 21.71 -12.58
C ALA A 639 -20.05 20.33 -12.69
N GLN A 640 -20.68 19.37 -13.38
CA GLN A 640 -20.14 18.00 -13.43
C GLN A 640 -19.02 17.83 -14.45
N ASN A 641 -18.95 18.63 -15.52
CA ASN A 641 -17.99 18.42 -16.61
C ASN A 641 -17.39 19.74 -17.12
N PHE A 642 -16.08 19.76 -17.27
CA PHE A 642 -15.32 20.77 -18.01
C PHE A 642 -14.25 20.10 -18.87
N ASN A 643 -13.68 20.84 -19.81
CA ASN A 643 -12.62 20.32 -20.69
C ASN A 643 -11.29 20.27 -19.91
N PRO A 644 -10.68 19.09 -19.68
CA PRO A 644 -9.39 19.00 -18.97
C PRO A 644 -8.25 19.82 -19.59
N ASN A 645 -8.33 20.11 -20.89
CA ASN A 645 -7.31 20.89 -21.60
C ASN A 645 -7.39 22.40 -21.36
N VAL A 646 -8.35 22.88 -20.56
CA VAL A 646 -8.47 24.31 -20.21
C VAL A 646 -7.90 24.65 -18.84
N ILE A 647 -7.29 23.67 -18.15
CA ILE A 647 -6.60 23.93 -16.89
C ILE A 647 -5.32 24.71 -17.18
N ASP A 648 -5.17 25.83 -16.48
CA ASP A 648 -4.09 26.81 -16.62
C ASP A 648 -3.02 26.60 -15.52
N ASP A 649 -2.33 25.45 -15.56
CA ASP A 649 -1.16 25.19 -14.70
C ASP A 649 0.10 25.81 -15.35
N ASP A 650 0.84 26.64 -14.61
CA ASP A 650 2.10 27.27 -15.05
C ASP A 650 3.28 26.72 -14.22
N PRO A 651 4.34 26.15 -14.85
CA PRO A 651 5.51 25.66 -14.12
C PRO A 651 6.31 26.77 -13.40
N ASP A 652 6.07 28.06 -13.70
CA ASP A 652 6.85 29.17 -13.14
C ASP A 652 6.18 29.85 -11.92
N ASP A 653 5.01 29.39 -11.47
CA ASP A 653 4.29 29.97 -10.32
C ASP A 653 3.81 28.93 -9.28
N PHE A 654 3.19 29.39 -8.20
CA PHE A 654 2.57 28.57 -7.14
C PHE A 654 1.06 28.41 -7.30
N LEU A 655 0.53 28.70 -8.49
CA LEU A 655 -0.88 28.57 -8.77
C LEU A 655 -1.15 27.16 -9.33
N TYR A 656 -1.36 26.22 -8.41
CA TYR A 656 -1.58 24.83 -8.78
C TYR A 656 -3.06 24.46 -8.78
N TYR A 657 -3.39 23.55 -9.68
CA TYR A 657 -4.62 22.80 -9.60
C TYR A 657 -4.74 22.05 -8.26
N PRO A 658 -5.92 22.06 -7.58
CA PRO A 658 -6.05 21.38 -6.29
C PRO A 658 -5.67 19.90 -6.35
N GLU A 659 -4.70 19.52 -5.53
CA GLU A 659 -4.17 18.16 -5.50
C GLU A 659 -3.93 17.71 -4.06
N LEU A 660 -4.45 16.53 -3.70
CA LEU A 660 -4.02 15.82 -2.49
C LEU A 660 -2.87 14.91 -2.89
N THR A 661 -1.72 15.05 -2.25
CA THR A 661 -0.55 14.22 -2.50
C THR A 661 -0.16 13.39 -1.27
N THR A 662 -0.10 12.08 -1.45
CA THR A 662 0.30 11.14 -0.39
C THR A 662 1.44 10.26 -0.89
N ASN A 663 2.62 10.37 -0.27
CA ASN A 663 3.78 9.55 -0.60
C ASN A 663 4.12 8.55 0.53
N ALA A 664 3.83 7.27 0.31
CA ALA A 664 4.25 6.17 1.18
C ALA A 664 4.04 4.79 0.53
N MET A 665 4.58 3.75 1.18
CA MET A 665 4.01 2.40 1.06
C MET A 665 2.83 2.26 2.02
N PHE A 666 1.63 2.05 1.48
CA PHE A 666 0.38 1.90 2.22
C PHE A 666 -0.01 0.43 2.31
N ILE A 667 0.01 -0.14 3.52
CA ILE A 667 -0.32 -1.53 3.78
C ILE A 667 -1.54 -1.60 4.70
N SER A 668 -2.62 -2.18 4.22
CA SER A 668 -3.83 -2.50 4.98
C SER A 668 -4.01 -4.00 5.09
N CYS A 669 -4.50 -4.47 6.24
CA CYS A 669 -4.69 -5.90 6.50
C CYS A 669 -6.16 -6.29 6.66
N GLY A 670 -7.07 -5.30 6.75
CA GLY A 670 -8.51 -5.51 6.88
C GLY A 670 -9.20 -6.06 5.63
N GLU A 671 -10.15 -6.96 5.84
CA GLU A 671 -11.13 -7.42 4.86
C GLU A 671 -11.95 -6.26 4.27
N ARG A 672 -12.54 -6.49 3.09
CA ARG A 672 -13.38 -5.48 2.42
C ARG A 672 -14.80 -5.63 2.94
N ASP A 673 -15.08 -4.98 4.06
CA ASP A 673 -16.42 -4.92 4.65
C ASP A 673 -17.13 -3.61 4.33
N THR A 674 -17.00 -3.13 3.09
CA THR A 674 -17.79 -2.02 2.55
C THR A 674 -18.70 -2.57 1.45
N ILE A 675 -19.85 -1.93 1.19
CA ILE A 675 -20.66 -2.33 0.03
C ILE A 675 -19.83 -2.11 -1.24
N PHE A 676 -19.62 -3.19 -1.96
CA PHE A 676 -18.79 -3.25 -3.14
C PHE A 676 -19.46 -4.21 -4.13
N TYR A 677 -20.07 -3.68 -5.19
CA TYR A 677 -20.54 -4.54 -6.28
C TYR A 677 -19.39 -4.78 -7.26
N ALA A 678 -19.11 -6.04 -7.59
CA ALA A 678 -18.11 -6.39 -8.58
C ALA A 678 -18.53 -5.93 -9.99
N GLY A 679 -17.56 -5.85 -10.91
CA GLY A 679 -17.80 -5.50 -12.30
C GLY A 679 -17.75 -3.99 -12.56
N PRO A 680 -18.29 -3.54 -13.70
CA PRO A 680 -18.34 -2.12 -14.06
C PRO A 680 -19.49 -1.36 -13.35
N ASP A 681 -19.80 -1.67 -12.08
CA ASP A 681 -20.84 -1.00 -11.29
C ASP A 681 -20.32 0.26 -10.56
N VAL A 682 -21.18 1.27 -10.42
CA VAL A 682 -20.88 2.52 -9.71
C VAL A 682 -20.87 2.36 -8.19
N VAL A 683 -21.63 1.41 -7.65
CA VAL A 683 -21.77 1.26 -6.20
C VAL A 683 -20.56 0.49 -5.68
N LYS A 684 -19.47 1.22 -5.49
CA LYS A 684 -18.22 0.74 -4.90
C LYS A 684 -17.77 1.69 -3.82
N TYR A 685 -17.90 1.27 -2.58
CA TYR A 685 -17.36 2.00 -1.46
C TYR A 685 -15.93 1.54 -1.21
N TYR A 686 -14.95 2.33 -1.66
CA TYR A 686 -13.56 2.14 -1.27
C TYR A 686 -13.34 2.68 0.15
N ASN A 687 -12.20 2.35 0.77
CA ASN A 687 -11.83 2.84 2.11
C ASN A 687 -11.53 4.35 2.07
N LYS A 688 -12.59 5.18 2.07
CA LYS A 688 -12.54 6.63 1.87
C LYS A 688 -13.68 7.32 2.60
N ILE A 689 -13.47 8.55 3.03
CA ILE A 689 -14.49 9.42 3.65
C ILE A 689 -14.42 10.84 3.10
N GLY A 690 -15.57 11.52 3.07
CA GLY A 690 -15.66 12.93 2.76
C GLY A 690 -16.08 13.28 1.34
N CYS A 691 -15.93 14.56 0.99
CA CYS A 691 -16.40 15.15 -0.26
C CYS A 691 -17.91 14.98 -0.54
N VAL A 692 -18.74 14.88 0.51
CA VAL A 692 -20.21 14.80 0.43
C VAL A 692 -20.82 15.54 1.61
N ASN A 693 -22.10 15.93 1.48
CA ASN A 693 -22.83 16.52 2.61
C ASN A 693 -23.23 15.41 3.60
N ASN A 694 -22.63 15.41 4.79
CA ASN A 694 -22.96 14.48 5.87
C ASN A 694 -22.69 15.14 7.24
N ASN A 695 -22.82 14.36 8.32
CA ASN A 695 -22.66 14.87 9.69
C ASN A 695 -21.22 15.27 10.06
N VAL A 696 -20.24 14.95 9.22
CA VAL A 696 -18.80 15.14 9.52
C VAL A 696 -18.07 15.89 8.41
N GLY A 697 -18.76 16.41 7.40
CA GLY A 697 -18.15 17.08 6.26
C GLY A 697 -19.17 17.67 5.28
N ARG A 698 -18.69 18.55 4.40
CA ARG A 698 -19.48 19.19 3.35
C ARG A 698 -18.96 18.79 1.97
N ARG A 699 -19.84 18.77 0.98
CA ARG A 699 -19.41 18.67 -0.42
C ARG A 699 -18.73 19.98 -0.83
N HIS A 700 -17.43 19.91 -1.08
CA HIS A 700 -16.63 21.04 -1.56
C HIS A 700 -16.00 20.80 -2.93
N SER A 701 -16.04 19.58 -3.47
CA SER A 701 -15.46 19.22 -4.77
C SER A 701 -16.34 18.21 -5.52
N GLU A 702 -16.12 18.10 -6.82
CA GLU A 702 -16.51 16.96 -7.65
C GLU A 702 -15.28 16.10 -7.96
N THR A 703 -15.48 14.92 -8.55
CA THR A 703 -14.40 13.99 -8.94
C THR A 703 -13.31 14.64 -9.80
N ASN A 704 -13.71 15.51 -10.71
CA ASN A 704 -12.82 16.20 -11.63
C ASN A 704 -12.41 17.60 -11.14
N HIS A 705 -12.68 17.98 -9.89
CA HIS A 705 -12.30 19.29 -9.33
C HIS A 705 -11.03 19.27 -8.48
N PHE A 706 -10.42 18.09 -8.33
CA PHE A 706 -9.12 17.89 -7.72
C PHE A 706 -8.56 16.53 -8.13
N VAL A 707 -7.24 16.38 -7.98
CA VAL A 707 -6.52 15.12 -8.16
C VAL A 707 -6.16 14.55 -6.78
N HIS A 708 -6.21 13.22 -6.64
CA HIS A 708 -5.49 12.52 -5.57
C HIS A 708 -4.32 11.78 -6.20
N ARG A 709 -3.12 12.26 -5.90
CA ARG A 709 -1.86 11.66 -6.30
C ARG A 709 -1.31 10.79 -5.18
N VAL A 710 -1.12 9.53 -5.49
CA VAL A 710 -0.52 8.54 -4.59
C VAL A 710 0.83 8.17 -5.16
N PHE A 711 1.88 8.58 -4.47
CA PHE A 711 3.23 8.10 -4.72
C PHE A 711 3.49 6.86 -3.87
N GLY A 712 3.79 5.76 -4.54
CA GLY A 712 4.06 4.47 -3.93
C GLY A 712 2.95 3.44 -4.01
N SER A 713 3.04 2.45 -3.13
CA SER A 713 2.33 1.19 -3.27
C SER A 713 1.11 1.12 -2.37
N GLU A 714 -0.02 0.63 -2.89
CA GLU A 714 -1.21 0.31 -2.11
C GLU A 714 -1.41 -1.21 -2.03
N ILE A 715 -1.18 -1.75 -0.84
CA ILE A 715 -1.23 -3.17 -0.52
C ILE A 715 -2.43 -3.43 0.41
N ASN A 716 -3.31 -4.32 0.00
CA ASN A 716 -4.41 -4.81 0.83
C ASN A 716 -4.30 -6.34 1.01
N LEU A 717 -3.96 -6.78 2.21
CA LEU A 717 -3.64 -8.18 2.52
C LEU A 717 -4.89 -9.02 2.84
N ARG A 718 -5.94 -8.41 3.44
CA ARG A 718 -7.20 -9.07 3.82
C ARG A 718 -7.03 -10.27 4.75
N THR A 719 -6.23 -10.10 5.77
CA THR A 719 -5.92 -11.11 6.79
C THR A 719 -6.71 -10.92 8.08
N HIS A 720 -7.41 -9.80 8.24
CA HIS A 720 -8.21 -9.48 9.42
C HIS A 720 -9.65 -9.12 9.07
N ASP A 721 -10.61 -9.70 9.78
CA ASP A 721 -12.01 -9.27 9.74
C ASP A 721 -12.14 -7.86 10.31
N VAL A 722 -13.01 -7.03 9.73
CA VAL A 722 -13.21 -5.64 10.15
C VAL A 722 -14.68 -5.25 10.14
N HIS A 723 -15.06 -4.27 10.96
CA HIS A 723 -16.46 -3.86 11.09
C HIS A 723 -17.07 -3.37 9.76
N ARG A 724 -18.26 -3.86 9.40
CA ARG A 724 -18.91 -3.55 8.12
C ARG A 724 -19.52 -2.15 8.05
N ILE A 725 -19.20 -1.43 6.97
CA ILE A 725 -19.66 -0.07 6.72
C ILE A 725 -20.78 -0.09 5.69
N ASP A 726 -22.03 0.04 6.16
CA ASP A 726 -23.23 -0.04 5.32
C ASP A 726 -23.68 1.32 4.74
N ALA A 727 -23.17 2.44 5.26
CA ALA A 727 -23.63 3.79 4.91
C ALA A 727 -22.47 4.76 4.57
N SER A 728 -21.56 4.36 3.69
CA SER A 728 -20.50 5.26 3.22
C SER A 728 -20.92 5.98 1.93
N TYR A 729 -20.93 7.30 1.96
CA TYR A 729 -21.04 8.13 0.76
C TYR A 729 -19.75 8.93 0.65
N TYR A 730 -19.08 8.84 -0.49
CA TYR A 730 -17.94 9.70 -0.83
C TYR A 730 -17.94 9.92 -2.34
N ILE A 731 -17.34 11.03 -2.77
CA ILE A 731 -17.10 11.31 -4.19
C ILE A 731 -15.63 10.99 -4.49
N PRO A 732 -15.32 9.94 -5.26
CA PRO A 732 -13.94 9.61 -5.60
C PRO A 732 -13.30 10.75 -6.40
N PRO A 733 -12.10 11.23 -6.07
CA PRO A 733 -11.35 12.11 -6.96
C PRO A 733 -10.82 11.38 -8.18
N THR A 734 -10.37 12.17 -9.15
CA THR A 734 -9.46 11.74 -10.21
C THR A 734 -8.17 11.22 -9.59
N ARG A 735 -7.73 10.02 -9.99
CA ARG A 735 -6.55 9.37 -9.40
C ARG A 735 -5.33 9.43 -10.31
N ARG A 736 -4.19 9.66 -9.69
CA ARG A 736 -2.86 9.41 -10.23
C ARG A 736 -2.15 8.48 -9.25
N LYS A 737 -1.96 7.22 -9.61
CA LYS A 737 -1.18 6.29 -8.79
C LYS A 737 0.12 6.02 -9.50
N ILE A 738 1.21 6.43 -8.87
CA ILE A 738 2.51 6.46 -9.50
C ILE A 738 3.46 5.76 -8.54
N TYR A 739 4.14 4.72 -9.01
CA TYR A 739 5.15 4.10 -8.19
C TYR A 739 6.34 5.06 -8.03
N ASP A 740 6.76 5.29 -6.80
CA ASP A 740 7.91 6.13 -6.50
C ASP A 740 9.17 5.24 -6.41
N PRO A 741 10.14 5.38 -7.35
CA PRO A 741 11.35 4.56 -7.36
C PRO A 741 12.34 4.89 -6.24
N SER A 742 12.12 5.99 -5.52
CA SER A 742 12.95 6.43 -4.40
C SER A 742 12.43 5.94 -3.04
N LEU A 743 11.30 5.23 -3.04
CA LEU A 743 10.84 4.45 -1.89
C LEU A 743 11.96 3.50 -1.43
N PRO A 744 12.07 3.24 -0.12
CA PRO A 744 13.30 2.74 0.49
C PRO A 744 13.93 1.58 -0.29
N HIS A 745 15.24 1.70 -0.52
CA HIS A 745 16.05 0.65 -1.15
C HIS A 745 16.06 -0.63 -0.31
N MET A 746 16.10 -1.78 -0.96
CA MET A 746 16.27 -3.06 -0.27
C MET A 746 17.71 -3.12 0.22
N GLY A 747 17.88 -3.52 1.47
CA GLY A 747 19.19 -3.65 2.08
C GLY A 747 19.65 -2.38 2.79
N LEU A 748 19.62 -2.44 4.12
CA LEU A 748 20.77 -2.26 5.01
C LEU A 748 20.27 -2.60 6.42
N THR A 749 20.96 -3.48 7.14
CA THR A 749 20.88 -3.68 8.61
C THR A 749 19.53 -3.32 9.27
N GLY A 750 18.52 -4.20 9.21
CA GLY A 750 17.20 -3.85 9.76
C GLY A 750 15.98 -4.42 9.05
N ASN A 751 16.13 -5.46 8.23
CA ASN A 751 15.09 -6.16 7.44
C ASN A 751 13.91 -6.77 8.22
N LYS A 752 13.79 -6.47 9.52
CA LYS A 752 12.81 -7.04 10.45
C LYS A 752 11.35 -6.66 10.18
N TYR A 753 11.08 -5.84 9.16
CA TYR A 753 9.77 -5.25 8.87
C TYR A 753 9.26 -5.49 7.45
N GLU A 754 10.09 -6.03 6.57
CA GLU A 754 9.73 -6.17 5.16
C GLU A 754 8.68 -7.25 4.97
N LEU A 755 7.63 -6.92 4.21
CA LEU A 755 6.65 -7.88 3.74
C LEU A 755 7.25 -8.66 2.57
N THR A 756 7.42 -9.96 2.76
CA THR A 756 7.99 -10.85 1.75
C THR A 756 7.06 -12.01 1.44
N ALA A 757 6.90 -12.30 0.15
CA ALA A 757 6.32 -13.55 -0.33
C ALA A 757 7.44 -14.47 -0.84
N HIS A 758 7.26 -15.78 -0.68
CA HIS A 758 8.26 -16.78 -1.03
C HIS A 758 7.70 -17.71 -2.10
N ILE A 759 8.40 -17.81 -3.23
CA ILE A 759 8.03 -18.70 -4.33
C ILE A 759 9.13 -19.73 -4.51
N VAL A 760 8.79 -21.02 -4.39
CA VAL A 760 9.74 -22.10 -4.68
C VAL A 760 9.97 -22.17 -6.18
N ILE A 761 11.18 -21.83 -6.63
CA ILE A 761 11.56 -21.86 -8.06
C ILE A 761 12.03 -23.26 -8.45
N SER A 762 12.81 -23.88 -7.57
CA SER A 762 13.32 -25.23 -7.76
C SER A 762 13.25 -26.01 -6.47
N TRP A 763 13.04 -27.32 -6.61
CA TRP A 763 12.95 -28.27 -5.51
C TRP A 763 13.58 -29.58 -5.96
N LYS A 764 14.45 -30.14 -5.12
CA LYS A 764 15.15 -31.39 -5.42
C LYS A 764 15.23 -32.29 -4.19
N ASP A 765 14.72 -33.51 -4.33
CA ASP A 765 14.87 -34.56 -3.34
C ASP A 765 16.04 -35.49 -3.66
N THR A 766 16.91 -35.72 -2.66
CA THR A 766 18.04 -36.65 -2.74
C THR A 766 18.19 -37.43 -1.43
N ALA A 767 18.87 -38.59 -1.49
CA ALA A 767 19.31 -39.26 -0.27
C ALA A 767 20.50 -38.52 0.35
N ALA A 768 20.64 -38.64 1.67
CA ALA A 768 21.82 -38.18 2.41
C ALA A 768 22.31 -39.29 3.35
N SER A 769 23.59 -39.22 3.72
CA SER A 769 24.24 -40.13 4.65
C SER A 769 24.10 -39.68 6.11
N GLU A 770 24.33 -40.58 7.04
CA GLU A 770 24.33 -40.25 8.48
C GLU A 770 25.50 -39.32 8.85
N GLU A 771 26.64 -39.45 8.17
CA GLU A 771 27.77 -38.53 8.33
C GLU A 771 27.41 -37.11 7.90
N GLU A 772 26.78 -36.97 6.72
CA GLU A 772 26.26 -35.68 6.26
C GLU A 772 25.27 -35.09 7.26
N TYR A 773 24.33 -35.87 7.77
CA TYR A 773 23.34 -35.39 8.74
C TYR A 773 23.96 -34.90 10.05
N ASN A 774 24.98 -35.60 10.55
CA ASN A 774 25.62 -35.24 11.81
C ASN A 774 26.54 -34.02 11.65
N GLY A 775 27.22 -33.88 10.50
CA GLY A 775 28.05 -32.72 10.13
C GLY A 775 27.28 -31.54 9.54
N PHE A 776 25.96 -31.68 9.35
CA PHE A 776 25.06 -30.63 8.88
C PHE A 776 24.78 -29.60 9.98
#